data_AF-A0A2E5VU81-F1
#
_entry.id   AF-A0A2E5VU81-F1
#
_cell.length_a   1.000
_cell.length_b   1.000
_cell.length_c   1.000
_cell.angle_alpha   90.00
_cell.angle_beta   90.00
_cell.angle_gamma   90.00
#
_symmetry.space_group_name_H-M   'P 1'
#
loop_
_entity.id
_entity.type
_entity.pdbx_description
1 polymer ?
#
loop_
_entity_poly.entity_id
_entity_poly.type
_entity_poly.pdbx_seq_one_letter_code
_entity_poly.pdbx_strand_id
1 'polypeptide(L)'
;MKTHTILLSLLWLGTLPCLGSADRPSQLPERYRDFAIYTTSRPDPTNPAQIEMSIQLVNRGQRSLPTRVELNPRPKLGFKGGSTELDLAAGQMTTWQLTFHPPDGLVKEVIEGAIFFKSTRARDLFIAVRGPDPEGWQPDSEPEVDDPSETLVITDRAQVVATYAPRVRIDWWQRHPSSTITADQRVEPTVTLAARGRTDYAILVDVPEAAERENTDFQGAVADLARCIRIISGGAELPVVVSPEQGQRAIRLRFNNQSQWPHPDAYHLYTTSGGDVMIESGHVDGLRNGIYGLLTDHLDCHWFMPGTLGEEIPQPGNQAAVIGQIDQRRCPAFYSAARTNWGGGRWNLRNRNVARRGRIMYGHAFASLLKGTPELYEQHPEWWARDRAGTVRIFDQETGWSFTNFCTTNPQVLDMIARKINDQLDGPDAILASIDPNDLAPFCLCESCRAVDSSYGADNPDGRFSTDRMLHFANEIHQRLDPENQDKQLGFLVYGWQIELPETAKPGPGVTGTICYMDWDYDHTRPMNDPTAPSNKKFLRLVKGWGKLLPMMGYYDYPTDYVHFAPYGQVMKLREDIPLVHDLGVTCMVIEGQPIQATSALNLYICSRLQYDVKEDVDVLVEEFIHKFHGPAAEPMRNYWLGAEYYTATLRPGPRAQDRMTRIPAMWEALDGYLKEAETLVANLPENQKRFRDRVAFQRDGFELARRKCAIRDLVYTRQKAVKPHALTAENRQRAEDYQKWIATTRQRHAADDSYWPPLLPVHYYSSLSNFVGGVLKKLDAAGVPSASD
;
A
#
# COMPACT_ATOMS: atom_id res chain seq x y z
N MET A 1 -39.19 -13.09 -7.79
CA MET A 1 -39.48 -11.93 -6.91
C MET A 1 -39.72 -12.42 -5.48
N LYS A 2 -38.66 -12.58 -4.69
CA LYS A 2 -38.67 -12.60 -3.21
C LYS A 2 -37.28 -12.09 -2.78
N THR A 3 -37.24 -10.86 -2.32
CA THR A 3 -36.08 -10.14 -1.79
C THR A 3 -35.62 -10.79 -0.48
N HIS A 4 -34.33 -11.09 -0.36
CA HIS A 4 -33.69 -11.43 0.92
C HIS A 4 -33.07 -10.16 1.48
N THR A 5 -33.83 -9.46 2.32
CA THR A 5 -33.36 -8.33 3.11
C THR A 5 -32.55 -8.88 4.28
N ILE A 6 -31.25 -8.57 4.31
CA ILE A 6 -30.41 -8.75 5.49
C ILE A 6 -30.88 -7.70 6.51
N LEU A 7 -31.57 -8.15 7.56
CA LEU A 7 -31.89 -7.32 8.71
C LEU A 7 -30.60 -7.06 9.50
N LEU A 8 -29.99 -5.90 9.31
CA LEU A 8 -29.11 -5.29 10.29
C LEU A 8 -29.97 -4.52 11.29
N SER A 9 -29.69 -4.75 12.57
CA SER A 9 -30.43 -4.25 13.72
C SER A 9 -30.34 -2.72 13.84
N LEU A 10 -31.25 -2.02 13.17
CA LEU A 10 -31.64 -0.65 13.48
C LEU A 10 -32.46 -0.67 14.78
N LEU A 11 -31.89 -0.20 15.89
CA LEU A 11 -32.65 0.30 17.06
C LEU A 11 -31.68 0.99 18.06
N TRP A 12 -31.45 2.29 17.87
CA TRP A 12 -31.49 3.33 18.90
C TRP A 12 -31.28 4.72 18.25
N LEU A 13 -32.37 5.30 17.74
CA LEU A 13 -32.48 6.74 17.54
C LEU A 13 -32.87 7.34 18.91
N GLY A 14 -31.86 7.55 19.75
CA GLY A 14 -31.96 8.31 20.98
C GLY A 14 -31.27 9.65 20.80
N THR A 15 -32.01 10.73 21.02
CA THR A 15 -31.58 12.13 21.07
C THR A 15 -30.21 12.34 21.71
N LEU A 16 -29.36 13.12 21.03
CA LEU A 16 -28.07 13.68 21.47
C LEU A 16 -28.01 13.97 22.99
N PRO A 17 -27.18 13.24 23.76
CA PRO A 17 -26.55 13.82 24.94
C PRO A 17 -25.34 14.65 24.49
N CYS A 18 -25.12 15.80 25.13
CA CYS A 18 -23.94 16.64 24.94
C CYS A 18 -22.66 15.81 24.80
N LEU A 19 -21.95 15.98 23.68
CA LEU A 19 -20.65 15.37 23.40
C LEU A 19 -19.59 15.93 24.35
N GLY A 20 -19.48 15.38 25.55
CA GLY A 20 -18.16 15.18 26.14
C GLY A 20 -17.56 13.95 25.48
N SER A 21 -16.85 14.08 24.35
CA SER A 21 -16.21 12.91 23.74
C SER A 21 -15.02 12.47 24.60
N ALA A 22 -15.06 11.21 25.04
CA ALA A 22 -14.15 10.64 26.02
C ALA A 22 -12.75 10.42 25.42
N ASP A 23 -11.73 10.43 26.27
CA ASP A 23 -10.38 9.99 25.90
C ASP A 23 -10.37 8.50 25.51
N ARG A 24 -9.32 8.08 24.78
CA ARG A 24 -9.10 6.68 24.42
C ARG A 24 -9.20 5.78 25.67
N PRO A 25 -10.08 4.76 25.68
CA PRO A 25 -10.23 3.92 26.86
C PRO A 25 -8.91 3.23 27.25
N SER A 26 -8.45 3.45 28.48
CA SER A 26 -7.18 2.93 29.02
C SER A 26 -7.08 1.40 29.07
N GLN A 27 -8.20 0.71 28.85
CA GLN A 27 -8.32 -0.75 28.83
C GLN A 27 -7.90 -1.34 27.47
N LEU A 28 -7.93 -0.54 26.39
CA LEU A 28 -7.53 -0.99 25.06
C LEU A 28 -6.02 -1.21 24.96
N PRO A 29 -5.53 -2.26 24.29
CA PRO A 29 -4.10 -2.47 24.07
C PRO A 29 -3.42 -1.20 23.55
N GLU A 30 -2.17 -0.95 23.92
CA GLU A 30 -1.48 0.31 23.56
C GLU A 30 -1.47 0.50 22.05
N ARG A 31 -1.21 -0.58 21.30
CA ARG A 31 -1.30 -0.64 19.85
C ARG A 31 -2.29 -1.72 19.42
N TYR A 32 -2.89 -1.58 18.24
CA TYR A 32 -3.74 -2.63 17.68
C TYR A 32 -3.01 -3.99 17.65
N ARG A 33 -1.75 -4.02 17.19
CA ARG A 33 -0.95 -5.24 17.06
C ARG A 33 -0.56 -5.94 18.37
N ASP A 34 -0.75 -5.29 19.52
CA ASP A 34 -0.45 -5.88 20.83
C ASP A 34 -1.40 -7.03 21.17
N PHE A 35 -2.56 -7.09 20.53
CA PHE A 35 -3.46 -8.24 20.61
C PHE A 35 -3.71 -8.82 19.23
N ALA A 36 -3.37 -10.09 19.06
CA ALA A 36 -3.65 -10.85 17.84
C ALA A 36 -4.57 -12.05 18.14
N ILE A 37 -5.36 -12.43 17.15
CA ILE A 37 -6.28 -13.56 17.20
C ILE A 37 -6.15 -14.37 15.92
N TYR A 38 -5.99 -15.68 16.04
CA TYR A 38 -5.85 -16.60 14.92
C TYR A 38 -6.78 -17.77 15.09
N THR A 39 -7.50 -18.15 14.05
CA THR A 39 -8.39 -19.31 14.09
C THR A 39 -7.98 -20.35 13.06
N THR A 40 -7.92 -21.59 13.50
CA THR A 40 -7.69 -22.77 12.66
C THR A 40 -8.76 -23.82 12.97
N SER A 41 -8.86 -24.84 12.14
CA SER A 41 -9.76 -25.96 12.41
C SER A 41 -9.23 -27.28 11.84
N ARG A 42 -9.75 -28.37 12.37
CA ARG A 42 -9.52 -29.74 11.88
C ARG A 42 -10.76 -30.61 12.12
N PRO A 43 -10.97 -31.69 11.37
CA PRO A 43 -11.98 -32.69 11.71
C PRO A 43 -11.72 -33.27 13.10
N ASP A 44 -12.79 -33.55 13.85
CA ASP A 44 -12.69 -34.32 15.09
C ASP A 44 -12.17 -35.74 14.74
N PRO A 45 -11.11 -36.23 15.39
CA PRO A 45 -10.51 -37.53 15.09
C PRO A 45 -11.46 -38.73 15.28
N THR A 46 -12.49 -38.56 16.11
CA THR A 46 -13.48 -39.58 16.45
C THR A 46 -14.82 -39.39 15.72
N ASN A 47 -15.09 -38.18 15.23
CA ASN A 47 -16.29 -37.85 14.48
C ASN A 47 -16.00 -36.82 13.37
N PRO A 48 -15.54 -37.24 12.18
CA PRO A 48 -15.19 -36.30 11.10
C PRO A 48 -16.33 -35.40 10.59
N ALA A 49 -17.59 -35.68 10.96
CA ALA A 49 -18.72 -34.80 10.69
C ALA A 49 -18.77 -33.56 11.62
N GLN A 50 -18.02 -33.61 12.71
CA GLN A 50 -17.78 -32.51 13.63
C GLN A 50 -16.41 -31.90 13.35
N ILE A 51 -16.33 -30.58 13.41
CA ILE A 51 -15.09 -29.83 13.22
C ILE A 51 -14.68 -29.21 14.55
N GLU A 52 -13.43 -29.46 14.96
CA GLU A 52 -12.78 -28.77 16.07
C GLU A 52 -12.20 -27.45 15.56
N MET A 53 -12.56 -26.34 16.21
CA MET A 53 -12.08 -25.00 15.93
C MET A 53 -11.18 -24.53 17.07
N SER A 54 -9.95 -24.14 16.75
CA SER A 54 -8.96 -23.63 17.70
C SER A 54 -8.73 -22.13 17.47
N ILE A 55 -9.07 -21.32 18.47
CA ILE A 55 -8.85 -19.87 18.46
C ILE A 55 -7.67 -19.55 19.39
N GLN A 56 -6.57 -19.10 18.81
CA GLN A 56 -5.41 -18.61 19.54
C GLN A 56 -5.58 -17.12 19.84
N LEU A 57 -5.41 -16.74 21.10
CA LEU A 57 -5.40 -15.37 21.58
C LEU A 57 -3.98 -15.05 22.02
N VAL A 58 -3.39 -14.00 21.47
CA VAL A 58 -1.98 -13.67 21.66
C VAL A 58 -1.83 -12.24 22.15
N ASN A 59 -1.20 -12.06 23.31
CA ASN A 59 -0.78 -10.76 23.79
C ASN A 59 0.70 -10.53 23.45
N ARG A 60 0.96 -9.65 22.48
CA ARG A 60 2.29 -9.20 22.04
C ARG A 60 2.74 -7.91 22.74
N GLY A 61 1.86 -7.30 23.53
CA GLY A 61 2.13 -6.07 24.26
C GLY A 61 2.93 -6.30 25.54
N GLN A 62 3.16 -5.20 26.26
CA GLN A 62 3.97 -5.16 27.49
C GLN A 62 3.15 -5.25 28.78
N ARG A 63 1.82 -5.28 28.69
CA ARG A 63 0.91 -5.27 29.84
C ARG A 63 -0.12 -6.38 29.73
N SER A 64 -0.71 -6.75 30.87
CA SER A 64 -1.82 -7.70 30.89
C SER A 64 -3.05 -7.16 30.17
N LEU A 65 -3.75 -8.04 29.44
CA LEU A 65 -4.92 -7.71 28.65
C LEU A 65 -6.12 -8.55 29.14
N PRO A 66 -7.02 -7.97 29.96
CA PRO A 66 -8.26 -8.60 30.39
C PRO A 66 -9.20 -8.68 29.18
N THR A 67 -9.21 -9.83 28.53
CA THR A 67 -9.76 -10.06 27.21
C THR A 67 -11.00 -10.92 27.33
N ARG A 68 -12.10 -10.46 26.73
CA ARG A 68 -13.31 -11.26 26.55
C ARG A 68 -13.63 -11.39 25.08
N VAL A 69 -13.83 -12.61 24.61
CA VAL A 69 -14.20 -12.91 23.21
C VAL A 69 -15.55 -13.58 23.20
N GLU A 70 -16.43 -13.12 22.33
CA GLU A 70 -17.78 -13.65 22.15
C GLU A 70 -17.98 -14.02 20.68
N LEU A 71 -18.57 -15.18 20.43
CA LEU A 71 -18.97 -15.64 19.10
C LEU A 71 -20.46 -15.96 19.09
N ASN A 72 -21.16 -15.41 18.10
CA ASN A 72 -22.59 -15.57 17.91
C ASN A 72 -22.91 -16.99 17.39
N PRO A 73 -24.07 -17.57 17.78
CA PRO A 73 -24.56 -18.79 17.17
C PRO A 73 -24.71 -18.66 15.66
N ARG A 74 -24.32 -19.69 14.91
CA ARG A 74 -24.53 -19.81 13.47
C ARG A 74 -25.24 -21.13 13.13
N PRO A 75 -26.59 -21.13 13.11
CA PRO A 75 -27.37 -22.34 12.84
C PRO A 75 -27.01 -23.03 11.52
N LYS A 76 -26.70 -22.27 10.47
CA LYS A 76 -26.27 -22.81 9.16
C LYS A 76 -24.96 -23.61 9.21
N LEU A 77 -24.14 -23.41 10.24
CA LEU A 77 -22.90 -24.16 10.48
C LEU A 77 -23.05 -25.22 11.58
N GLY A 78 -24.24 -25.36 12.17
CA GLY A 78 -24.41 -26.14 13.39
C GLY A 78 -23.56 -25.62 14.56
N PHE A 79 -23.21 -24.33 14.56
CA PHE A 79 -22.40 -23.70 15.60
C PHE A 79 -23.30 -23.00 16.63
N LYS A 80 -23.12 -23.31 17.91
CA LYS A 80 -23.99 -22.82 19.00
C LYS A 80 -23.55 -21.48 19.61
N GLY A 81 -22.44 -20.90 19.14
CA GLY A 81 -21.83 -19.75 19.78
C GLY A 81 -20.96 -20.14 20.97
N GLY A 82 -20.32 -19.16 21.57
CA GLY A 82 -19.49 -19.36 22.77
C GLY A 82 -18.89 -18.04 23.25
N SER A 83 -18.41 -18.03 24.49
CA SER A 83 -17.61 -16.93 25.01
C SER A 83 -16.46 -17.46 25.88
N THR A 84 -15.40 -16.65 25.98
CA THR A 84 -14.30 -16.87 26.92
C THR A 84 -13.85 -15.52 27.48
N GLU A 85 -13.44 -15.51 28.75
CA GLU A 85 -12.90 -14.35 29.44
C GLU A 85 -11.65 -14.77 30.20
N LEU A 86 -10.56 -14.03 30.00
CA LEU A 86 -9.26 -14.33 30.57
C LEU A 86 -8.41 -13.06 30.64
N ASP A 87 -7.51 -13.00 31.60
CA ASP A 87 -6.47 -11.98 31.64
C ASP A 87 -5.20 -12.53 31.00
N LEU A 88 -4.86 -12.04 29.80
CA LEU A 88 -3.68 -12.47 29.06
C LEU A 88 -2.48 -11.67 29.53
N ALA A 89 -1.55 -12.33 30.24
CA ALA A 89 -0.27 -11.71 30.61
C ALA A 89 0.52 -11.26 29.37
N ALA A 90 1.46 -10.33 29.57
CA ALA A 90 2.36 -9.86 28.50
C ALA A 90 3.13 -11.05 27.89
N GLY A 91 3.14 -11.16 26.55
CA GLY A 91 3.76 -12.27 25.84
C GLY A 91 2.98 -13.60 25.88
N GLN A 92 1.84 -13.67 26.58
CA GLN A 92 1.07 -14.90 26.71
C GLN A 92 0.30 -15.24 25.42
N MET A 93 0.21 -16.54 25.15
CA MET A 93 -0.66 -17.12 24.15
C MET A 93 -1.52 -18.21 24.80
N THR A 94 -2.82 -18.18 24.52
CA THR A 94 -3.80 -19.18 25.00
C THR A 94 -4.67 -19.64 23.85
N THR A 95 -5.09 -20.91 23.88
CA THR A 95 -6.00 -21.48 22.88
C THR A 95 -7.37 -21.76 23.50
N TRP A 96 -8.41 -21.26 22.85
CA TRP A 96 -9.81 -21.59 23.15
C TRP A 96 -10.35 -22.56 22.09
N GLN A 97 -10.85 -23.71 22.54
CA GLN A 97 -11.39 -24.76 21.68
C GLN A 97 -12.91 -24.73 21.64
N LEU A 98 -13.47 -24.87 20.45
CA LEU A 98 -14.90 -24.94 20.18
C LEU A 98 -15.16 -26.02 19.13
N THR A 99 -16.42 -26.39 18.93
CA THR A 99 -16.79 -27.32 17.85
C THR A 99 -18.03 -26.85 17.11
N PHE A 100 -18.16 -27.26 15.86
CA PHE A 100 -19.35 -27.05 15.04
C PHE A 100 -19.61 -28.26 14.13
N HIS A 101 -20.84 -28.35 13.60
CA HIS A 101 -21.31 -29.48 12.79
C HIS A 101 -21.82 -28.95 11.44
N PRO A 102 -20.93 -28.76 10.44
CA PRO A 102 -21.31 -28.14 9.18
C PRO A 102 -22.26 -29.06 8.38
N PRO A 103 -23.22 -28.51 7.63
CA PRO A 103 -24.03 -29.29 6.70
C PRO A 103 -23.18 -29.79 5.52
N ASP A 104 -23.64 -30.86 4.86
CA ASP A 104 -23.04 -31.28 3.59
C ASP A 104 -23.25 -30.20 2.52
N GLY A 105 -22.26 -30.03 1.64
CA GLY A 105 -22.33 -29.03 0.57
C GLY A 105 -22.20 -27.57 1.03
N LEU A 106 -21.68 -27.33 2.23
CA LEU A 106 -21.34 -25.98 2.71
C LEU A 106 -20.46 -25.27 1.67
N VAL A 107 -20.88 -24.10 1.20
CA VAL A 107 -20.04 -23.27 0.32
C VAL A 107 -19.14 -22.38 1.18
N LYS A 108 -19.72 -21.36 1.83
CA LYS A 108 -19.03 -20.47 2.77
C LYS A 108 -20.04 -19.93 3.76
N GLU A 109 -19.65 -19.85 5.02
CA GLU A 109 -20.39 -19.14 6.07
C GLU A 109 -19.40 -18.36 6.95
N VAL A 110 -19.88 -17.35 7.67
CA VAL A 110 -19.04 -16.51 8.54
C VAL A 110 -19.64 -16.46 9.93
N ILE A 111 -18.86 -16.88 10.93
CA ILE A 111 -19.20 -16.71 12.34
C ILE A 111 -18.86 -15.27 12.73
N GLU A 112 -19.84 -14.55 13.22
CA GLU A 112 -19.69 -13.19 13.76
C GLU A 112 -19.47 -13.23 15.26
N GLY A 113 -18.81 -12.20 15.79
CA GLY A 113 -18.54 -12.04 17.19
C GLY A 113 -17.96 -10.68 17.52
N ALA A 114 -17.45 -10.56 18.74
CA ALA A 114 -16.81 -9.34 19.21
C ALA A 114 -15.68 -9.65 20.21
N ILE A 115 -14.72 -8.72 20.28
CA ILE A 115 -13.62 -8.75 21.25
C ILE A 115 -13.75 -7.52 22.14
N PHE A 116 -13.62 -7.74 23.44
CA PHE A 116 -13.69 -6.73 24.48
C PHE A 116 -12.41 -6.75 25.31
N PHE A 117 -12.02 -5.57 25.80
CA PHE A 117 -11.04 -5.44 26.88
C PHE A 117 -11.75 -4.89 28.11
N LYS A 118 -11.88 -5.70 29.16
CA LYS A 118 -12.88 -5.55 30.22
C LYS A 118 -14.28 -5.28 29.62
N SER A 119 -14.88 -4.13 29.91
CA SER A 119 -16.20 -3.72 29.44
C SER A 119 -16.19 -3.00 28.09
N THR A 120 -15.01 -2.62 27.57
CA THR A 120 -14.91 -1.87 26.31
C THR A 120 -14.98 -2.82 25.12
N ARG A 121 -16.06 -2.74 24.31
CA ARG A 121 -16.12 -3.40 22.99
C ARG A 121 -15.07 -2.77 22.09
N ALA A 122 -14.23 -3.61 21.52
CA ALA A 122 -12.99 -3.16 20.92
C ALA A 122 -12.90 -3.59 19.44
N ARG A 123 -13.30 -4.81 19.09
CA ARG A 123 -13.27 -5.28 17.69
C ARG A 123 -14.55 -6.01 17.36
N ASP A 124 -14.96 -5.90 16.11
CA ASP A 124 -15.78 -6.94 15.52
C ASP A 124 -14.91 -8.17 15.24
N LEU A 125 -15.50 -9.34 15.16
CA LEU A 125 -14.79 -10.58 14.87
C LEU A 125 -15.56 -11.38 13.83
N PHE A 126 -14.87 -11.78 12.77
CA PHE A 126 -15.40 -12.59 11.68
C PHE A 126 -14.48 -13.79 11.46
N ILE A 127 -15.04 -15.00 11.58
CA ILE A 127 -14.33 -16.24 11.30
C ILE A 127 -15.01 -16.89 10.09
N ALA A 128 -14.31 -16.93 8.96
CA ALA A 128 -14.83 -17.51 7.74
C ALA A 128 -14.59 -19.02 7.72
N VAL A 129 -15.64 -19.78 7.42
CA VAL A 129 -15.63 -21.23 7.28
C VAL A 129 -16.07 -21.59 5.87
N ARG A 130 -15.37 -22.51 5.22
CA ARG A 130 -15.66 -22.96 3.86
C ARG A 130 -15.76 -24.49 3.84
N GLY A 131 -16.66 -25.05 3.03
CA GLY A 131 -16.71 -26.49 2.81
C GLY A 131 -15.65 -26.97 1.81
N PRO A 132 -15.69 -28.26 1.45
CA PRO A 132 -14.69 -28.86 0.58
C PRO A 132 -14.72 -28.26 -0.83
N ASP A 133 -13.54 -28.20 -1.44
CA ASP A 133 -13.41 -27.89 -2.85
C ASP A 133 -13.91 -29.09 -3.69
N PRO A 134 -14.52 -28.85 -4.87
CA PRO A 134 -14.94 -29.94 -5.76
C PRO A 134 -13.80 -30.88 -6.14
N GLU A 135 -14.12 -32.13 -6.46
CA GLU A 135 -13.13 -33.08 -6.98
C GLU A 135 -12.45 -32.52 -8.25
N GLY A 136 -11.12 -32.60 -8.30
CA GLY A 136 -10.33 -32.06 -9.41
C GLY A 136 -10.26 -30.53 -9.47
N TRP A 137 -10.81 -29.81 -8.47
CA TRP A 137 -10.63 -28.37 -8.36
C TRP A 137 -9.15 -28.02 -8.20
N GLN A 138 -8.72 -26.99 -8.91
CA GLN A 138 -7.35 -26.47 -8.86
C GLN A 138 -7.37 -25.03 -8.33
N PRO A 139 -6.36 -24.63 -7.54
CA PRO A 139 -6.18 -23.24 -7.16
C PRO A 139 -6.05 -22.33 -8.37
N ASP A 140 -6.44 -21.07 -8.18
CA ASP A 140 -6.22 -20.00 -9.17
C ASP A 140 -4.74 -19.63 -9.15
N SER A 141 -3.91 -20.55 -9.63
CA SER A 141 -2.45 -20.50 -9.64
C SER A 141 -1.96 -20.74 -11.08
N GLU A 142 -0.96 -19.99 -11.53
CA GLU A 142 -0.18 -20.32 -12.72
C GLU A 142 0.92 -21.30 -12.30
N PRO A 143 0.85 -22.60 -12.65
CA PRO A 143 1.72 -23.63 -12.06
C PRO A 143 3.22 -23.44 -12.31
N GLU A 144 3.59 -22.62 -13.29
CA GLU A 144 4.99 -22.28 -13.62
C GLU A 144 5.54 -21.15 -12.73
N VAL A 145 4.68 -20.49 -11.97
CA VAL A 145 4.97 -19.28 -11.16
C VAL A 145 4.60 -19.52 -9.70
N ASP A 146 3.43 -20.10 -9.46
CA ASP A 146 2.82 -20.28 -8.15
C ASP A 146 3.11 -21.69 -7.59
N ASP A 147 3.53 -21.78 -6.33
CA ASP A 147 3.65 -23.05 -5.61
C ASP A 147 2.25 -23.55 -5.19
N PRO A 148 1.80 -24.72 -5.66
CA PRO A 148 0.47 -25.23 -5.33
C PRO A 148 0.24 -25.45 -3.82
N SER A 149 1.31 -25.63 -3.04
CA SER A 149 1.24 -25.78 -1.58
C SER A 149 0.92 -24.48 -0.84
N GLU A 150 1.03 -23.33 -1.52
CA GLU A 150 0.78 -22.02 -0.95
C GLU A 150 -0.71 -21.65 -0.91
N THR A 151 -1.57 -22.38 -1.63
CA THR A 151 -3.02 -22.22 -1.55
C THR A 151 -3.66 -23.39 -0.80
N LEU A 152 -4.44 -23.09 0.25
CA LEU A 152 -5.09 -24.11 1.07
C LEU A 152 -6.21 -24.87 0.32
N VAL A 153 -5.96 -26.09 -0.14
CA VAL A 153 -6.99 -27.00 -0.70
C VAL A 153 -7.80 -27.62 0.45
N ILE A 154 -9.13 -27.56 0.34
CA ILE A 154 -10.03 -28.04 1.39
C ILE A 154 -10.65 -29.37 0.96
N THR A 155 -10.21 -30.47 1.56
CA THR A 155 -10.82 -31.80 1.35
C THR A 155 -11.74 -32.20 2.50
N ASP A 156 -11.57 -31.59 3.67
CA ASP A 156 -12.41 -31.80 4.84
C ASP A 156 -13.82 -31.26 4.65
N ARG A 157 -14.78 -31.78 5.43
CA ARG A 157 -16.19 -31.35 5.41
C ARG A 157 -16.36 -29.84 5.59
N ALA A 158 -15.50 -29.21 6.39
CA ALA A 158 -15.30 -27.78 6.40
C ALA A 158 -13.97 -27.39 7.05
N GLN A 159 -13.47 -26.21 6.70
CA GLN A 159 -12.27 -25.63 7.30
C GLN A 159 -12.46 -24.13 7.55
N VAL A 160 -11.88 -23.64 8.65
CA VAL A 160 -11.69 -22.21 8.89
C VAL A 160 -10.64 -21.69 7.92
N VAL A 161 -10.99 -20.65 7.18
CA VAL A 161 -10.15 -20.09 6.10
C VAL A 161 -9.69 -18.67 6.37
N ALA A 162 -10.30 -17.96 7.33
CA ALA A 162 -9.88 -16.62 7.71
C ALA A 162 -10.36 -16.23 9.12
N THR A 163 -9.59 -15.35 9.74
CA THR A 163 -9.97 -14.59 10.94
C THR A 163 -9.76 -13.12 10.65
N TYR A 164 -10.82 -12.31 10.75
CA TYR A 164 -10.78 -10.87 10.51
C TYR A 164 -11.37 -10.15 11.72
N ALA A 165 -10.62 -9.23 12.31
CA ALA A 165 -10.99 -8.59 13.57
C ALA A 165 -10.81 -7.06 13.53
N PRO A 166 -11.54 -6.32 12.67
CA PRO A 166 -11.35 -4.88 12.55
C PRO A 166 -11.76 -4.17 13.84
N ARG A 167 -11.17 -3.00 14.10
CA ARG A 167 -11.63 -2.13 15.18
C ARG A 167 -13.07 -1.67 14.89
N VAL A 168 -13.89 -1.64 15.94
CA VAL A 168 -15.18 -0.93 15.88
C VAL A 168 -14.95 0.56 15.63
N ARG A 169 -15.97 1.28 15.17
CA ARG A 169 -15.93 2.74 15.12
C ARG A 169 -15.49 3.30 16.47
N ILE A 170 -14.60 4.29 16.44
CA ILE A 170 -14.10 4.99 17.62
C ILE A 170 -14.55 6.44 17.56
N ASP A 171 -15.01 7.00 18.69
CA ASP A 171 -15.41 8.43 18.77
C ASP A 171 -14.30 9.30 19.40
N TRP A 172 -13.28 8.66 19.99
CA TRP A 172 -12.16 9.32 20.66
C TRP A 172 -11.02 9.71 19.70
N TRP A 173 -11.14 9.44 18.40
CA TRP A 173 -10.08 9.63 17.41
C TRP A 173 -9.59 11.08 17.32
N GLN A 174 -10.51 12.05 17.45
CA GLN A 174 -10.21 13.49 17.36
C GLN A 174 -9.26 13.98 18.44
N ARG A 175 -9.21 13.29 19.59
CA ARG A 175 -8.33 13.63 20.71
C ARG A 175 -7.05 12.77 20.75
N HIS A 176 -6.88 11.85 19.80
CA HIS A 176 -5.73 10.95 19.79
C HIS A 176 -4.48 11.68 19.24
N PRO A 177 -3.27 11.42 19.78
CA PRO A 177 -2.04 12.04 19.28
C PRO A 177 -1.70 11.76 17.81
N SER A 178 -2.33 10.76 17.18
CA SER A 178 -2.18 10.46 15.75
C SER A 178 -3.13 11.26 14.86
N SER A 179 -4.13 11.94 15.44
CA SER A 179 -4.93 12.92 14.71
C SER A 179 -4.29 14.30 14.84
N THR A 180 -4.76 15.23 14.02
CA THR A 180 -4.40 16.63 14.07
C THR A 180 -4.79 17.28 15.39
N ILE A 181 -3.94 18.18 15.90
CA ILE A 181 -4.14 18.84 17.19
C ILE A 181 -5.36 19.77 17.11
N THR A 182 -6.40 19.43 17.88
CA THR A 182 -7.62 20.23 18.00
C THR A 182 -7.40 21.48 18.85
N ALA A 183 -8.32 22.44 18.77
CA ALA A 183 -8.20 23.71 19.46
C ALA A 183 -8.03 23.57 20.99
N ASP A 184 -8.70 22.61 21.61
CA ASP A 184 -8.64 22.33 23.05
C ASP A 184 -7.37 21.56 23.49
N GLN A 185 -6.64 20.98 22.54
CA GLN A 185 -5.36 20.29 22.80
C GLN A 185 -4.15 21.23 22.66
N ARG A 186 -4.37 22.46 22.20
CA ARG A 186 -3.27 23.42 21.98
C ARG A 186 -2.70 23.85 23.32
N VAL A 187 -1.38 23.79 23.41
CA VAL A 187 -0.65 24.33 24.57
C VAL A 187 -0.74 25.85 24.53
N GLU A 188 -1.23 26.45 25.61
CA GLU A 188 -1.34 27.91 25.74
C GLU A 188 0.01 28.56 26.12
N PRO A 189 0.23 29.85 25.77
CA PRO A 189 -0.67 30.70 25.00
C PRO A 189 -0.71 30.33 23.52
N THR A 190 -1.87 30.39 22.89
CA THR A 190 -2.00 30.18 21.44
C THR A 190 -1.34 31.29 20.62
N VAL A 191 -0.95 30.95 19.40
CA VAL A 191 -0.34 31.85 18.41
C VAL A 191 -1.27 31.97 17.21
N THR A 192 -1.69 33.20 16.89
CA THR A 192 -2.49 33.49 15.69
C THR A 192 -1.59 33.90 14.55
N LEU A 193 -1.47 33.06 13.54
CA LEU A 193 -0.65 33.32 12.34
C LEU A 193 -1.33 34.31 11.40
N ALA A 194 -2.66 34.18 11.26
CA ALA A 194 -3.48 35.08 10.45
C ALA A 194 -4.94 35.00 10.88
N ALA A 195 -5.66 36.11 10.77
CA ALA A 195 -7.10 36.13 11.02
C ALA A 195 -7.81 37.18 10.16
N ARG A 196 -8.99 36.82 9.62
CA ARG A 196 -9.91 37.71 8.89
C ARG A 196 -9.21 38.50 7.78
N GLY A 197 -8.43 37.79 6.96
CA GLY A 197 -7.70 38.36 5.83
C GLY A 197 -6.46 39.18 6.21
N ARG A 198 -6.02 39.19 7.47
CA ARG A 198 -4.86 39.97 7.95
C ARG A 198 -3.85 39.09 8.68
N THR A 199 -2.59 39.50 8.63
CA THR A 199 -1.48 38.82 9.31
C THR A 199 -0.39 39.83 9.68
N ASP A 200 0.27 39.59 10.82
CA ASP A 200 1.51 40.27 11.22
C ASP A 200 2.74 39.40 10.94
N TYR A 201 2.55 38.25 10.26
CA TYR A 201 3.59 37.28 9.96
C TYR A 201 4.08 37.42 8.53
N ALA A 202 5.38 37.26 8.36
CA ALA A 202 6.01 36.91 7.08
C ALA A 202 6.53 35.46 7.12
N ILE A 203 6.80 34.88 5.95
CA ILE A 203 7.59 33.65 5.85
C ILE A 203 9.03 34.07 5.57
N LEU A 204 9.93 33.81 6.51
CA LEU A 204 11.35 34.09 6.37
C LEU A 204 12.08 32.82 5.90
N VAL A 205 12.66 32.88 4.71
CA VAL A 205 13.49 31.80 4.17
C VAL A 205 14.96 32.17 4.41
N ASP A 206 15.55 31.60 5.45
CA ASP A 206 16.94 31.82 5.88
C ASP A 206 17.78 30.58 5.54
N VAL A 207 17.92 30.32 4.25
CA VAL A 207 18.78 29.26 3.69
C VAL A 207 19.64 29.84 2.56
N PRO A 208 20.77 29.21 2.21
CA PRO A 208 21.56 29.64 1.06
C PRO A 208 20.72 29.69 -0.22
N GLU A 209 20.87 30.78 -0.99
CA GLU A 209 20.06 31.04 -2.20
C GLU A 209 20.11 29.88 -3.22
N ALA A 210 21.25 29.20 -3.36
CA ALA A 210 21.38 28.00 -4.20
C ALA A 210 20.48 26.86 -3.72
N ALA A 211 20.45 26.59 -2.42
CA ALA A 211 19.63 25.53 -1.84
C ALA A 211 18.12 25.79 -2.00
N GLU A 212 17.71 27.07 -2.04
CA GLU A 212 16.33 27.48 -2.31
C GLU A 212 16.00 27.46 -3.81
N ARG A 213 16.82 28.09 -4.66
CA ARG A 213 16.53 28.23 -6.10
C ARG A 213 16.52 26.91 -6.84
N GLU A 214 17.40 25.99 -6.45
CA GLU A 214 17.60 24.72 -7.15
C GLU A 214 16.61 23.63 -6.68
N ASN A 215 15.80 23.90 -5.66
CA ASN A 215 14.86 22.92 -5.10
C ASN A 215 13.39 23.33 -5.28
N THR A 216 12.78 22.87 -6.37
CA THR A 216 11.37 23.10 -6.69
C THR A 216 10.39 22.52 -5.67
N ASP A 217 10.77 21.42 -5.00
CA ASP A 217 9.92 20.76 -4.00
C ASP A 217 9.80 21.61 -2.73
N PHE A 218 10.91 22.22 -2.30
CA PHE A 218 10.93 23.12 -1.16
C PHE A 218 10.15 24.41 -1.45
N GLN A 219 10.34 25.02 -2.63
CA GLN A 219 9.55 26.17 -3.08
C GLN A 219 8.05 25.85 -3.11
N GLY A 220 7.69 24.64 -3.57
CA GLY A 220 6.31 24.15 -3.57
C GLY A 220 5.72 24.08 -2.15
N ALA A 221 6.49 23.63 -1.16
CA ALA A 221 6.04 23.61 0.23
C ALA A 221 5.87 25.00 0.83
N VAL A 222 6.78 25.94 0.55
CA VAL A 222 6.64 27.36 0.96
C VAL A 222 5.37 27.98 0.36
N ALA A 223 5.09 27.71 -0.92
CA ALA A 223 3.86 28.15 -1.56
C ALA A 223 2.60 27.52 -0.94
N ASP A 224 2.64 26.22 -0.60
CA ASP A 224 1.54 25.55 0.10
C ASP A 224 1.32 26.16 1.50
N LEU A 225 2.38 26.52 2.23
CA LEU A 225 2.28 27.18 3.54
C LEU A 225 1.50 28.50 3.45
N ALA A 226 1.94 29.40 2.57
CA ALA A 226 1.27 30.67 2.34
C ALA A 226 -0.19 30.47 1.88
N ARG A 227 -0.41 29.55 0.92
CA ARG A 227 -1.75 29.28 0.37
C ARG A 227 -2.71 28.74 1.41
N CYS A 228 -2.29 27.77 2.24
CA CYS A 228 -3.17 27.17 3.24
C CYS A 228 -3.54 28.19 4.32
N ILE A 229 -2.58 28.98 4.82
CA ILE A 229 -2.87 30.04 5.80
C ILE A 229 -3.81 31.10 5.20
N ARG A 230 -3.62 31.47 3.93
CA ARG A 230 -4.54 32.36 3.21
C ARG A 230 -5.97 31.81 3.16
N ILE A 231 -6.14 30.53 2.83
CA ILE A 231 -7.45 29.87 2.79
C ILE A 231 -8.10 29.87 4.19
N ILE A 232 -7.37 29.41 5.22
CA ILE A 232 -7.89 29.30 6.60
C ILE A 232 -8.29 30.68 7.14
N SER A 233 -7.49 31.70 6.85
CA SER A 233 -7.70 33.05 7.37
C SER A 233 -8.70 33.89 6.55
N GLY A 234 -9.24 33.35 5.46
CA GLY A 234 -10.14 34.09 4.58
C GLY A 234 -9.47 35.20 3.75
N GLY A 235 -8.17 35.08 3.47
CA GLY A 235 -7.49 35.93 2.48
C GLY A 235 -6.19 36.61 2.92
N ALA A 236 -5.58 36.25 4.06
CA ALA A 236 -4.33 36.89 4.47
C ALA A 236 -3.17 36.48 3.57
N GLU A 237 -2.40 37.46 3.09
CA GLU A 237 -1.20 37.24 2.29
C GLU A 237 0.03 37.32 3.20
N LEU A 238 0.78 36.22 3.29
CA LEU A 238 2.04 36.16 4.03
C LEU A 238 3.19 36.34 3.02
N PRO A 239 3.90 37.48 3.03
CA PRO A 239 5.00 37.68 2.11
C PRO A 239 6.16 36.73 2.43
N VAL A 240 6.78 36.17 1.40
CA VAL A 240 8.05 35.44 1.51
C VAL A 240 9.18 36.46 1.42
N VAL A 241 10.01 36.55 2.46
CA VAL A 241 11.04 37.58 2.62
C VAL A 241 12.39 36.96 2.99
N VAL A 242 13.46 37.70 2.67
CA VAL A 242 14.85 37.37 3.08
C VAL A 242 15.26 38.06 4.39
N SER A 243 14.49 39.07 4.82
CA SER A 243 14.59 39.70 6.15
C SER A 243 13.22 40.25 6.53
N PRO A 244 12.74 40.03 7.77
CA PRO A 244 11.49 40.62 8.23
C PRO A 244 11.66 42.13 8.50
N GLU A 245 10.56 42.87 8.44
CA GLU A 245 10.51 44.24 8.92
C GLU A 245 10.73 44.29 10.44
N GLN A 246 11.18 45.43 10.97
CA GLN A 246 11.47 45.56 12.39
C GLN A 246 10.19 45.35 13.23
N GLY A 247 10.22 44.33 14.09
CA GLY A 247 9.08 43.96 14.95
C GLY A 247 8.02 43.07 14.27
N GLN A 248 8.20 42.74 12.99
CA GLN A 248 7.34 41.78 12.28
C GLN A 248 7.65 40.35 12.75
N ARG A 249 6.60 39.57 13.04
CA ARG A 249 6.76 38.16 13.41
C ARG A 249 7.02 37.32 12.17
N ALA A 250 7.65 36.17 12.35
CA ALA A 250 7.98 35.31 11.23
C ALA A 250 7.71 33.83 11.49
N ILE A 251 7.31 33.13 10.43
CA ILE A 251 7.54 31.70 10.29
C ILE A 251 8.92 31.55 9.64
N ARG A 252 9.92 31.17 10.43
CA ARG A 252 11.33 31.12 10.00
C ARG A 252 11.73 29.71 9.59
N LEU A 253 12.21 29.59 8.36
CA LEU A 253 12.78 28.36 7.81
C LEU A 253 14.29 28.52 7.79
N ARG A 254 15.03 27.71 8.55
CA ARG A 254 16.46 27.95 8.79
C ARG A 254 17.28 26.66 8.79
N PHE A 255 18.49 26.74 8.25
CA PHE A 255 19.50 25.71 8.52
C PHE A 255 20.11 25.83 9.92
N ASN A 256 20.15 24.71 10.64
CA ASN A 256 20.84 24.60 11.91
C ASN A 256 21.96 23.56 11.82
N ASN A 257 23.15 24.05 11.49
CA ASN A 257 24.37 23.23 11.36
C ASN A 257 25.05 22.94 12.69
N GLN A 258 24.55 23.48 13.81
CA GLN A 258 25.13 23.23 15.14
C GLN A 258 24.64 21.91 15.75
N SER A 259 23.57 21.33 15.21
CA SER A 259 23.02 20.04 15.64
C SER A 259 23.38 18.95 14.64
N GLN A 260 23.90 17.81 15.12
CA GLN A 260 23.97 16.61 14.29
C GLN A 260 22.54 16.08 14.12
N TRP A 261 22.01 16.19 12.90
CA TRP A 261 20.68 15.69 12.57
C TRP A 261 20.73 14.17 12.34
N PRO A 262 19.77 13.40 12.87
CA PRO A 262 19.73 11.95 12.66
C PRO A 262 19.37 11.57 11.21
N HIS A 263 18.79 12.50 10.46
CA HIS A 263 18.32 12.29 9.09
C HIS A 263 18.19 13.64 8.35
N PRO A 264 18.47 13.72 7.02
CA PRO A 264 18.30 14.96 6.25
C PRO A 264 16.86 15.49 6.21
N ASP A 265 15.89 14.58 6.28
CA ASP A 265 14.46 14.90 6.29
C ASP A 265 13.88 15.12 7.70
N ALA A 266 14.72 15.15 8.75
CA ALA A 266 14.33 15.47 10.11
C ALA A 266 14.22 16.99 10.31
N TYR A 267 13.38 17.41 11.25
CA TYR A 267 13.19 18.83 11.57
C TYR A 267 12.89 19.06 13.04
N HIS A 268 13.10 20.29 13.49
CA HIS A 268 12.66 20.82 14.77
C HIS A 268 11.66 21.95 14.49
N LEU A 269 10.41 21.75 14.88
CA LEU A 269 9.34 22.75 14.82
C LEU A 269 9.08 23.26 16.23
N TYR A 270 9.20 24.56 16.46
CA TYR A 270 8.94 25.14 17.77
C TYR A 270 8.48 26.60 17.72
N THR A 271 7.85 27.07 18.79
CA THR A 271 7.45 28.47 18.98
C THR A 271 8.41 29.18 19.93
N THR A 272 8.68 30.46 19.68
CA THR A 272 9.53 31.29 20.56
C THR A 272 8.68 32.16 21.48
N SER A 273 9.28 32.64 22.58
CA SER A 273 8.64 33.63 23.46
C SER A 273 8.32 34.96 22.77
N GLY A 274 9.01 35.28 21.66
CA GLY A 274 8.73 36.44 20.82
C GLY A 274 7.52 36.27 19.89
N GLY A 275 6.97 35.05 19.80
CA GLY A 275 5.84 34.71 18.93
C GLY A 275 6.24 34.20 17.55
N ASP A 276 7.54 34.10 17.23
CA ASP A 276 7.99 33.48 16.00
C ASP A 276 7.75 31.96 16.01
N VAL A 277 7.49 31.40 14.83
CA VAL A 277 7.45 29.95 14.58
C VAL A 277 8.73 29.56 13.87
N MET A 278 9.46 28.60 14.41
CA MET A 278 10.76 28.16 13.92
C MET A 278 10.64 26.77 13.32
N ILE A 279 11.14 26.59 12.09
CA ILE A 279 11.36 25.29 11.47
C ILE A 279 12.85 25.21 11.13
N GLU A 280 13.57 24.38 11.89
CA GLU A 280 15.00 24.15 11.69
C GLU A 280 15.26 22.75 11.16
N SER A 281 16.26 22.63 10.29
CA SER A 281 16.75 21.35 9.75
C SER A 281 18.21 21.49 9.32
N GLY A 282 18.91 20.38 9.09
CA GLY A 282 20.22 20.37 8.43
C GLY A 282 20.13 20.42 6.89
N HIS A 283 18.92 20.27 6.33
CA HIS A 283 18.69 20.16 4.89
C HIS A 283 17.28 20.62 4.49
N VAL A 284 17.11 21.07 3.23
CA VAL A 284 15.82 21.58 2.70
C VAL A 284 14.69 20.56 2.76
N ASP A 285 14.99 19.26 2.63
CA ASP A 285 13.97 18.20 2.69
C ASP A 285 13.35 18.11 4.10
N GLY A 286 14.14 18.35 5.15
CA GLY A 286 13.63 18.46 6.52
C GLY A 286 12.80 19.72 6.73
N LEU A 287 13.20 20.87 6.17
CA LEU A 287 12.39 22.09 6.21
C LEU A 287 11.03 21.89 5.52
N ARG A 288 11.02 21.26 4.34
CA ARG A 288 9.80 20.86 3.62
C ARG A 288 8.89 20.01 4.50
N ASN A 289 9.44 18.99 5.17
CA ASN A 289 8.65 18.14 6.06
C ASN A 289 8.18 18.89 7.31
N GLY A 290 8.94 19.85 7.81
CA GLY A 290 8.53 20.73 8.91
C GLY A 290 7.36 21.65 8.54
N ILE A 291 7.35 22.16 7.31
CA ILE A 291 6.20 22.91 6.76
C ILE A 291 4.96 22.02 6.75
N TYR A 292 5.05 20.81 6.19
CA TYR A 292 3.91 19.90 6.15
C TYR A 292 3.52 19.38 7.55
N GLY A 293 4.45 19.32 8.50
CA GLY A 293 4.14 19.08 9.91
C GLY A 293 3.34 20.20 10.55
N LEU A 294 3.71 21.47 10.30
CA LEU A 294 2.91 22.62 10.74
C LEU A 294 1.51 22.60 10.11
N LEU A 295 1.43 22.36 8.81
CA LEU A 295 0.18 22.36 8.06
C LEU A 295 -0.76 21.22 8.48
N THR A 296 -0.28 19.98 8.48
CA THR A 296 -1.13 18.82 8.81
C THR A 296 -1.34 18.70 10.31
N ASP A 297 -0.27 18.67 11.10
CA ASP A 297 -0.37 18.26 12.51
C ASP A 297 -0.95 19.38 13.40
N HIS A 298 -0.77 20.66 13.03
CA HIS A 298 -1.18 21.82 13.85
C HIS A 298 -2.26 22.72 13.23
N LEU A 299 -2.39 22.74 11.90
CA LEU A 299 -3.37 23.54 11.17
C LEU A 299 -4.43 22.70 10.46
N ASP A 300 -4.42 21.37 10.65
CA ASP A 300 -5.43 20.44 10.16
C ASP A 300 -5.62 20.43 8.63
N CYS A 301 -4.54 20.67 7.88
CA CYS A 301 -4.52 20.60 6.41
C CYS A 301 -4.18 19.19 5.91
N HIS A 302 -5.06 18.61 5.10
CA HIS A 302 -4.94 17.23 4.62
C HIS A 302 -4.92 17.09 3.10
N TRP A 303 -4.22 16.05 2.64
CA TRP A 303 -4.14 15.64 1.24
C TRP A 303 -4.43 14.15 1.10
N PHE A 304 -5.71 13.79 1.02
CA PHE A 304 -6.15 12.39 0.99
C PHE A 304 -5.93 11.71 -0.36
N MET A 305 -5.88 12.47 -1.45
CA MET A 305 -5.52 12.00 -2.79
C MET A 305 -4.93 13.15 -3.63
N PRO A 306 -4.30 12.90 -4.79
CA PRO A 306 -3.84 13.95 -5.68
C PRO A 306 -4.97 14.84 -6.21
N GLY A 307 -4.61 16.06 -6.64
CA GLY A 307 -5.55 17.06 -7.17
C GLY A 307 -6.29 17.82 -6.07
N THR A 308 -6.94 18.93 -6.45
CA THR A 308 -7.67 19.80 -5.51
C THR A 308 -8.85 19.07 -4.85
N LEU A 309 -9.46 18.09 -5.54
CA LEU A 309 -10.51 17.24 -4.99
C LEU A 309 -10.06 16.45 -3.75
N GLY A 310 -8.76 16.12 -3.69
CA GLY A 310 -8.13 15.40 -2.58
C GLY A 310 -7.75 16.25 -1.38
N GLU A 311 -7.82 17.57 -1.48
CA GLU A 311 -7.45 18.49 -0.40
C GLU A 311 -8.60 18.71 0.58
N GLU A 312 -8.31 18.69 1.87
CA GLU A 312 -9.21 19.19 2.90
C GLU A 312 -8.45 20.23 3.74
N ILE A 313 -8.69 21.50 3.43
CA ILE A 313 -8.08 22.66 4.11
C ILE A 313 -9.17 23.34 4.96
N PRO A 314 -8.96 23.52 6.28
CA PRO A 314 -9.98 24.07 7.16
C PRO A 314 -10.39 25.49 6.78
N GLN A 315 -11.68 25.79 6.92
CA GLN A 315 -12.24 27.13 6.74
C GLN A 315 -13.11 27.47 7.96
N PRO A 316 -12.48 27.73 9.13
CA PRO A 316 -13.20 27.95 10.37
C PRO A 316 -14.01 29.25 10.30
N GLY A 317 -15.17 29.30 10.97
CA GLY A 317 -16.08 30.45 10.91
C GLY A 317 -15.50 31.75 11.47
N ASN A 318 -14.49 31.67 12.35
CA ASN A 318 -13.75 32.84 12.85
C ASN A 318 -12.63 33.30 11.90
N GLN A 319 -12.40 32.57 10.80
CA GLN A 319 -11.37 32.81 9.78
C GLN A 319 -10.00 33.01 10.40
N ALA A 320 -9.59 32.16 11.34
CA ALA A 320 -8.32 32.29 12.05
C ALA A 320 -7.44 31.04 11.92
N ALA A 321 -6.22 31.23 11.43
CA ALA A 321 -5.15 30.23 11.46
C ALA A 321 -4.41 30.37 12.80
N VAL A 322 -4.65 29.42 13.70
CA VAL A 322 -4.16 29.45 15.08
C VAL A 322 -3.44 28.14 15.38
N ILE A 323 -2.33 28.21 16.11
CA ILE A 323 -1.58 27.06 16.63
C ILE A 323 -1.38 27.21 18.14
N GLY A 324 -1.06 26.12 18.83
CA GLY A 324 -0.56 26.18 20.21
C GLY A 324 0.94 26.47 20.27
N GLN A 325 1.51 26.50 21.48
CA GLN A 325 2.95 26.40 21.65
C GLN A 325 3.44 25.03 21.14
N ILE A 326 4.60 25.01 20.48
CA ILE A 326 5.17 23.82 19.87
C ILE A 326 6.63 23.69 20.33
N ASP A 327 7.05 22.48 20.63
CA ASP A 327 8.46 22.08 20.70
C ASP A 327 8.55 20.59 20.32
N GLN A 328 8.84 20.32 19.04
CA GLN A 328 8.82 18.97 18.50
C GLN A 328 9.97 18.72 17.54
N ARG A 329 10.68 17.61 17.78
CA ARG A 329 11.64 17.05 16.83
C ARG A 329 11.02 15.83 16.16
N ARG A 330 11.03 15.80 14.84
CA ARG A 330 10.42 14.73 14.04
C ARG A 330 11.44 14.18 13.05
N CYS A 331 11.39 12.88 12.81
CA CYS A 331 12.28 12.15 11.90
C CYS A 331 11.43 11.06 11.21
N PRO A 332 11.62 10.82 9.90
CA PRO A 332 10.97 9.69 9.24
C PRO A 332 11.35 8.35 9.89
N ALA A 333 10.43 7.37 9.82
CA ALA A 333 10.64 6.01 10.32
C ALA A 333 11.67 5.22 9.49
N PHE A 334 11.76 5.49 8.19
CA PHE A 334 12.68 4.82 7.28
C PHE A 334 13.76 5.79 6.78
N TYR A 335 14.97 5.26 6.55
CA TYR A 335 16.10 6.01 6.00
C TYR A 335 15.87 6.45 4.54
N SER A 336 15.09 5.67 3.79
CA SER A 336 14.58 6.09 2.48
C SER A 336 13.19 5.51 2.25
N ALA A 337 12.31 6.29 1.65
CA ALA A 337 10.95 5.87 1.32
C ALA A 337 10.52 6.50 0.00
N ALA A 338 9.82 5.73 -0.83
CA ALA A 338 9.42 6.17 -2.16
C ALA A 338 8.10 5.56 -2.64
N ARG A 339 7.52 6.25 -3.64
CA ARG A 339 6.52 5.74 -4.60
C ARG A 339 5.13 5.38 -4.09
N THR A 340 4.78 5.64 -2.82
CA THR A 340 3.44 5.35 -2.24
C THR A 340 2.28 5.44 -3.23
N ASN A 341 2.16 6.57 -3.92
CA ASN A 341 1.37 6.68 -5.13
C ASN A 341 2.30 6.91 -6.33
N TRP A 342 2.33 5.96 -7.28
CA TRP A 342 3.22 6.05 -8.43
C TRP A 342 2.82 7.23 -9.32
N GLY A 343 3.76 8.15 -9.56
CA GLY A 343 3.50 9.39 -10.30
C GLY A 343 2.75 10.44 -9.48
N GLY A 344 2.55 10.22 -8.17
CA GLY A 344 1.84 11.13 -7.28
C GLY A 344 2.53 12.47 -7.02
N GLY A 345 3.80 12.63 -7.41
CA GLY A 345 4.56 13.89 -7.35
C GLY A 345 4.38 14.62 -6.02
N ARG A 346 3.80 15.83 -6.07
CA ARG A 346 3.52 16.68 -4.90
C ARG A 346 2.66 16.01 -3.82
N TRP A 347 1.74 15.12 -4.16
CA TRP A 347 0.93 14.42 -3.15
C TRP A 347 1.79 13.58 -2.20
N ASN A 348 2.85 12.94 -2.73
CA ASN A 348 3.77 12.15 -1.90
C ASN A 348 4.56 13.05 -0.93
N LEU A 349 4.99 14.23 -1.41
CA LEU A 349 5.70 15.23 -0.62
C LEU A 349 4.83 15.81 0.50
N ARG A 350 3.59 16.18 0.17
CA ARG A 350 2.57 16.72 1.10
C ARG A 350 2.24 15.76 2.24
N ASN A 351 2.25 14.46 1.98
CA ASN A 351 2.05 13.43 3.00
C ASN A 351 3.36 12.98 3.68
N ARG A 352 4.50 13.62 3.39
CA ARG A 352 5.82 13.31 3.95
C ARG A 352 6.26 11.85 3.73
N ASN A 353 5.69 11.14 2.77
CA ASN A 353 5.98 9.72 2.52
C ASN A 353 7.20 9.49 1.61
N VAL A 354 7.91 10.57 1.25
CA VAL A 354 9.18 10.50 0.53
C VAL A 354 10.29 10.87 1.50
N ALA A 355 11.06 9.87 1.92
CA ALA A 355 12.24 10.06 2.76
C ALA A 355 13.51 9.95 1.90
N ARG A 356 14.43 10.91 2.07
CA ARG A 356 15.69 11.00 1.32
C ARG A 356 15.45 10.96 -0.19
N ARG A 357 14.38 11.62 -0.63
CA ARG A 357 13.89 11.69 -2.02
C ARG A 357 13.67 10.33 -2.70
N GLY A 358 13.51 9.25 -1.93
CA GLY A 358 13.42 7.90 -2.46
C GLY A 358 14.69 7.43 -3.19
N ARG A 359 15.85 7.99 -2.83
CA ARG A 359 17.12 7.73 -3.53
C ARG A 359 17.61 6.30 -3.37
N ILE A 360 17.21 5.55 -2.33
CA ILE A 360 17.54 4.13 -2.19
C ILE A 360 16.49 3.25 -2.86
N MET A 361 16.63 3.08 -4.18
CA MET A 361 15.65 2.37 -5.00
C MET A 361 16.32 1.70 -6.20
N TYR A 362 15.88 0.49 -6.52
CA TYR A 362 16.40 -0.31 -7.62
C TYR A 362 15.28 -0.61 -8.63
N GLY A 363 15.70 -0.99 -9.82
CA GLY A 363 14.83 -1.45 -10.90
C GLY A 363 15.68 -2.00 -12.03
N HIS A 364 15.05 -2.76 -12.92
CA HIS A 364 15.69 -3.48 -14.02
C HIS A 364 16.71 -2.60 -14.77
N ALA A 365 17.98 -2.99 -14.72
CA ALA A 365 19.10 -2.19 -15.19
C ALA A 365 19.91 -2.88 -16.30
N PHE A 366 19.83 -4.20 -16.45
CA PHE A 366 20.70 -4.92 -17.38
C PHE A 366 20.61 -4.40 -18.81
N ALA A 367 19.40 -4.14 -19.34
CA ALA A 367 19.24 -3.58 -20.68
C ALA A 367 19.71 -2.12 -20.82
N SER A 368 19.75 -1.32 -19.74
CA SER A 368 20.34 0.03 -19.83
C SER A 368 21.86 -0.01 -19.82
N LEU A 369 22.45 -1.03 -19.18
CA LEU A 369 23.89 -1.25 -19.12
C LEU A 369 24.41 -1.97 -20.38
N LEU A 370 23.73 -3.00 -20.88
CA LEU A 370 24.11 -3.72 -22.08
C LEU A 370 22.86 -4.36 -22.72
N LYS A 371 22.36 -3.75 -23.80
CA LYS A 371 21.18 -4.23 -24.55
C LYS A 371 21.59 -5.07 -25.74
N GLY A 372 20.95 -6.22 -25.90
CA GLY A 372 21.19 -7.10 -27.05
C GLY A 372 20.49 -6.60 -28.31
N THR A 373 21.07 -6.97 -29.45
CA THR A 373 20.50 -6.80 -30.80
C THR A 373 20.77 -8.08 -31.58
N PRO A 374 20.03 -8.37 -32.67
CA PRO A 374 20.31 -9.52 -33.53
C PRO A 374 21.78 -9.62 -33.94
N GLU A 375 22.42 -8.50 -34.29
CA GLU A 375 23.82 -8.45 -34.68
C GLU A 375 24.75 -8.78 -33.51
N LEU A 376 24.48 -8.28 -32.31
CA LEU A 376 25.27 -8.57 -31.12
C LEU A 376 25.10 -10.02 -30.64
N TYR A 377 23.92 -10.63 -30.85
CA TYR A 377 23.71 -12.05 -30.56
C TYR A 377 24.51 -12.95 -31.49
N GLU A 378 24.66 -12.57 -32.75
CA GLU A 378 25.45 -13.31 -33.74
C GLU A 378 26.95 -13.12 -33.56
N GLN A 379 27.40 -11.88 -33.34
CA GLN A 379 28.83 -11.54 -33.24
C GLN A 379 29.43 -11.92 -31.88
N HIS A 380 28.65 -11.80 -30.81
CA HIS A 380 29.10 -12.01 -29.43
C HIS A 380 28.12 -12.87 -28.62
N PRO A 381 27.80 -14.10 -29.06
CA PRO A 381 26.87 -14.98 -28.35
C PRO A 381 27.30 -15.26 -26.90
N GLU A 382 28.60 -15.18 -26.59
CA GLU A 382 29.17 -15.36 -25.27
C GLU A 382 28.91 -14.21 -24.28
N TRP A 383 28.43 -13.06 -24.76
CA TRP A 383 28.03 -11.96 -23.89
C TRP A 383 26.65 -12.15 -23.28
N TRP A 384 25.85 -13.07 -23.80
CA TRP A 384 24.43 -13.20 -23.47
C TRP A 384 24.13 -14.47 -22.66
N ALA A 385 22.96 -14.48 -22.03
CA ALA A 385 22.45 -15.67 -21.37
C ALA A 385 22.27 -16.80 -22.39
N ARG A 386 22.95 -17.92 -22.17
CA ARG A 386 22.87 -19.12 -23.01
C ARG A 386 22.34 -20.31 -22.25
N ASP A 387 21.69 -21.23 -22.93
CA ASP A 387 21.34 -22.54 -22.36
C ASP A 387 22.57 -23.45 -22.24
N ARG A 388 22.37 -24.68 -21.74
CA ARG A 388 23.44 -25.67 -21.58
C ARG A 388 24.03 -26.18 -22.92
N ALA A 389 23.31 -26.00 -24.03
CA ALA A 389 23.76 -26.34 -25.38
C ALA A 389 24.54 -25.20 -26.04
N GLY A 390 24.58 -24.01 -25.43
CA GLY A 390 25.26 -22.82 -25.94
C GLY A 390 24.38 -21.92 -26.81
N THR A 391 23.06 -22.15 -26.86
CA THR A 391 22.12 -21.31 -27.61
C THR A 391 21.77 -20.07 -26.78
N VAL A 392 21.77 -18.88 -27.41
CA VAL A 392 21.34 -17.64 -26.76
C VAL A 392 19.85 -17.72 -26.42
N ARG A 393 19.51 -17.40 -25.17
CA ARG A 393 18.14 -17.43 -24.63
C ARG A 393 17.47 -16.08 -24.89
N ILE A 394 17.18 -15.79 -26.16
CA ILE A 394 16.56 -14.52 -26.56
C ILE A 394 15.23 -14.34 -25.83
N PHE A 395 15.10 -13.22 -25.10
CA PHE A 395 13.95 -12.87 -24.26
C PHE A 395 13.53 -11.41 -24.46
N ASP A 396 13.75 -10.87 -25.66
CA ASP A 396 13.51 -9.45 -25.93
C ASP A 396 12.03 -9.18 -26.18
N GLN A 397 11.51 -8.16 -25.49
CA GLN A 397 10.17 -7.63 -25.73
C GLN A 397 10.25 -6.23 -26.34
N GLU A 398 9.34 -5.93 -27.28
CA GLU A 398 9.27 -4.61 -27.92
C GLU A 398 8.84 -3.50 -26.94
N THR A 399 8.02 -3.84 -25.95
CA THR A 399 7.51 -2.93 -24.92
C THR A 399 7.65 -3.58 -23.55
N GLY A 400 8.42 -2.99 -22.63
CA GLY A 400 8.54 -3.47 -21.25
C GLY A 400 9.96 -3.41 -20.70
N TRP A 401 10.17 -4.12 -19.60
CA TRP A 401 11.45 -4.22 -18.88
C TRP A 401 12.12 -5.60 -19.01
N SER A 402 11.52 -6.49 -19.82
CA SER A 402 12.04 -7.82 -20.11
C SER A 402 12.88 -7.80 -21.39
N PHE A 403 14.16 -8.10 -21.23
CA PHE A 403 15.15 -8.24 -22.31
C PHE A 403 16.07 -9.42 -21.99
N THR A 404 16.81 -9.89 -22.98
CA THR A 404 17.81 -10.93 -22.80
C THR A 404 18.86 -10.48 -21.77
N ASN A 405 19.04 -11.26 -20.70
CA ASN A 405 20.09 -11.01 -19.71
C ASN A 405 21.47 -11.25 -20.34
N PHE A 406 22.48 -10.47 -19.93
CA PHE A 406 23.88 -10.75 -20.27
C PHE A 406 24.47 -11.84 -19.35
N CYS A 407 25.60 -12.41 -19.78
CA CYS A 407 26.35 -13.38 -19.02
C CYS A 407 27.13 -12.70 -17.89
N THR A 408 26.75 -12.96 -16.64
CA THR A 408 27.32 -12.32 -15.43
C THR A 408 28.70 -12.85 -15.02
N THR A 409 29.31 -13.74 -15.82
CA THR A 409 30.66 -14.27 -15.57
C THR A 409 31.60 -14.08 -16.77
N ASN A 410 31.15 -13.41 -17.85
CA ASN A 410 32.02 -13.10 -18.97
C ASN A 410 32.92 -11.90 -18.61
N PRO A 411 34.26 -12.01 -18.67
CA PRO A 411 35.16 -10.93 -18.27
C PRO A 411 34.95 -9.62 -19.04
N GLN A 412 34.70 -9.69 -20.36
CA GLN A 412 34.48 -8.49 -21.17
C GLN A 412 33.19 -7.77 -20.77
N VAL A 413 32.14 -8.55 -20.48
CA VAL A 413 30.88 -8.00 -19.97
C VAL A 413 31.08 -7.35 -18.61
N LEU A 414 31.75 -8.03 -17.66
CA LEU A 414 32.04 -7.48 -16.34
C LEU A 414 32.76 -6.13 -16.43
N ASP A 415 33.77 -6.03 -17.30
CA ASP A 415 34.53 -4.78 -17.50
C ASP A 415 33.67 -3.68 -18.14
N MET A 416 32.78 -4.02 -19.08
CA MET A 416 31.84 -3.07 -19.68
C MET A 416 30.83 -2.54 -18.66
N ILE A 417 30.29 -3.43 -17.82
CA ILE A 417 29.33 -3.07 -16.80
C ILE A 417 29.98 -2.20 -15.72
N ALA A 418 31.16 -2.58 -15.22
CA ALA A 418 31.87 -1.82 -14.20
C ALA A 418 32.16 -0.37 -14.66
N ARG A 419 32.63 -0.18 -15.91
CA ARG A 419 32.83 1.17 -16.46
C ARG A 419 31.56 2.00 -16.45
N LYS A 420 30.44 1.45 -16.93
CA LYS A 420 29.15 2.16 -16.95
C LYS A 420 28.62 2.48 -15.56
N ILE A 421 28.89 1.61 -14.59
CA ILE A 421 28.50 1.82 -13.19
C ILE A 421 29.37 2.93 -12.56
N ASN A 422 30.68 2.97 -12.81
CA ASN A 422 31.52 4.10 -12.39
C ASN A 422 30.99 5.41 -13.00
N ASP A 423 30.73 5.45 -14.31
CA ASP A 423 30.18 6.64 -14.97
C ASP A 423 28.86 7.11 -14.32
N GLN A 424 27.99 6.18 -13.88
CA GLN A 424 26.75 6.51 -13.17
C GLN A 424 27.01 7.03 -11.74
N LEU A 425 28.04 6.51 -11.09
CA LEU A 425 28.40 6.85 -9.72
C LEU A 425 29.23 8.13 -9.62
N ASP A 426 29.93 8.59 -10.66
CA ASP A 426 30.77 9.80 -10.61
C ASP A 426 29.99 11.12 -10.39
N GLY A 427 28.66 11.08 -10.48
CA GLY A 427 27.81 12.22 -10.15
C GLY A 427 27.95 12.65 -8.68
N PRO A 428 27.99 13.96 -8.36
CA PRO A 428 28.18 14.47 -7.00
C PRO A 428 27.05 14.11 -6.03
N ASP A 429 25.87 13.74 -6.55
CA ASP A 429 24.70 13.31 -5.80
C ASP A 429 24.43 11.79 -5.88
N ALA A 430 25.27 11.05 -6.61
CA ALA A 430 25.10 9.62 -6.82
C ALA A 430 25.58 8.85 -5.59
N ILE A 431 24.67 8.07 -5.02
CA ILE A 431 24.89 7.29 -3.80
C ILE A 431 24.74 5.79 -4.03
N LEU A 432 24.15 5.42 -5.17
CA LEU A 432 23.94 4.03 -5.55
C LEU A 432 23.79 3.87 -7.07
N ALA A 433 24.03 2.65 -7.53
CA ALA A 433 23.67 2.19 -8.87
C ALA A 433 22.85 0.89 -8.80
N SER A 434 21.89 0.76 -9.71
CA SER A 434 21.11 -0.48 -9.86
C SER A 434 21.89 -1.46 -10.75
N ILE A 435 21.99 -2.70 -10.29
CA ILE A 435 22.54 -3.84 -11.02
C ILE A 435 21.48 -4.93 -11.16
N ASP A 436 20.20 -4.56 -11.15
CA ASP A 436 19.10 -5.50 -11.22
C ASP A 436 18.99 -6.15 -12.62
N PRO A 437 18.74 -7.47 -12.70
CA PRO A 437 18.49 -8.18 -13.96
C PRO A 437 17.28 -7.63 -14.73
N ASN A 438 17.14 -8.03 -16.01
CA ASN A 438 15.90 -7.76 -16.74
C ASN A 438 14.75 -8.63 -16.22
N ASP A 439 13.53 -8.09 -16.31
CA ASP A 439 12.35 -8.66 -15.65
C ASP A 439 12.02 -10.08 -16.15
N LEU A 440 12.01 -11.04 -15.22
CA LEU A 440 11.78 -12.49 -15.39
C LEU A 440 12.65 -13.20 -16.46
N ALA A 441 13.63 -12.51 -17.06
CA ALA A 441 14.52 -13.10 -18.05
C ALA A 441 15.41 -14.15 -17.37
N PRO A 442 15.56 -15.36 -17.93
CA PRO A 442 16.32 -16.40 -17.28
C PRO A 442 17.83 -16.15 -17.41
N PHE A 443 18.60 -16.63 -16.45
CA PHE A 443 20.05 -16.41 -16.45
C PHE A 443 20.83 -17.40 -17.34
N CYS A 444 22.10 -17.09 -17.56
CA CYS A 444 23.04 -17.89 -18.33
C CYS A 444 23.39 -19.23 -17.65
N LEU A 445 23.46 -20.30 -18.43
CA LEU A 445 23.83 -21.66 -18.03
C LEU A 445 25.12 -22.15 -18.71
N CYS A 446 25.97 -21.21 -19.15
CA CYS A 446 27.29 -21.55 -19.67
C CYS A 446 28.16 -22.21 -18.60
N GLU A 447 29.26 -22.84 -19.02
CA GLU A 447 30.17 -23.55 -18.10
C GLU A 447 30.67 -22.68 -16.94
N SER A 448 31.06 -21.44 -17.23
CA SER A 448 31.53 -20.48 -16.22
C SER A 448 30.44 -20.13 -15.19
N CYS A 449 29.21 -19.82 -15.64
CA CYS A 449 28.10 -19.53 -14.72
C CYS A 449 27.75 -20.74 -13.84
N ARG A 450 27.76 -21.96 -14.40
CA ARG A 450 27.50 -23.18 -13.64
C ARG A 450 28.64 -23.49 -12.66
N ALA A 451 29.88 -23.16 -13.00
CA ALA A 451 31.01 -23.32 -12.10
C ALA A 451 30.86 -22.38 -10.88
N VAL A 452 30.42 -21.14 -11.10
CA VAL A 452 30.09 -20.21 -10.00
C VAL A 452 28.95 -20.76 -9.14
N ASP A 453 27.83 -21.18 -9.72
CA ASP A 453 26.72 -21.78 -8.97
C ASP A 453 27.19 -22.97 -8.12
N SER A 454 27.95 -23.89 -8.74
CA SER A 454 28.48 -25.10 -8.09
C SER A 454 29.46 -24.76 -6.96
N SER A 455 30.23 -23.67 -7.09
CA SER A 455 31.19 -23.25 -6.06
C SER A 455 30.50 -22.79 -4.76
N TYR A 456 29.25 -22.33 -4.87
CA TYR A 456 28.41 -21.98 -3.72
C TYR A 456 27.47 -23.11 -3.28
N GLY A 457 27.46 -24.23 -3.99
CA GLY A 457 26.54 -25.35 -3.74
C GLY A 457 25.13 -25.15 -4.30
N ALA A 458 24.90 -24.12 -5.11
CA ALA A 458 23.60 -23.85 -5.71
C ALA A 458 23.31 -24.79 -6.90
N ASP A 459 22.12 -25.39 -6.92
CA ASP A 459 21.61 -26.12 -8.10
C ASP A 459 20.70 -25.21 -8.92
N ASN A 460 21.13 -24.88 -10.14
CA ASN A 460 20.41 -24.00 -11.04
C ASN A 460 20.25 -24.66 -12.42
N PRO A 461 19.33 -25.63 -12.55
CA PRO A 461 19.22 -26.45 -13.74
C PRO A 461 18.83 -25.67 -14.99
N ASP A 462 18.00 -24.64 -14.83
CA ASP A 462 17.27 -23.93 -15.88
C ASP A 462 17.45 -22.39 -15.86
N GLY A 463 18.27 -21.87 -14.94
CA GLY A 463 18.58 -20.44 -14.81
C GLY A 463 17.57 -19.67 -13.95
N ARG A 464 16.68 -20.36 -13.23
CA ARG A 464 15.60 -19.80 -12.40
C ARG A 464 15.90 -19.79 -10.88
N PHE A 465 17.11 -20.20 -10.46
CA PHE A 465 17.59 -20.09 -9.08
C PHE A 465 19.01 -19.51 -9.04
N SER A 466 19.12 -18.18 -9.05
CA SER A 466 20.36 -17.46 -9.34
C SER A 466 20.81 -16.52 -8.22
N THR A 467 20.32 -16.69 -6.98
CA THR A 467 20.65 -15.82 -5.85
C THR A 467 22.15 -15.73 -5.59
N ASP A 468 22.83 -16.87 -5.40
CA ASP A 468 24.27 -16.89 -5.12
C ASP A 468 25.08 -16.25 -6.25
N ARG A 469 24.72 -16.53 -7.52
CA ARG A 469 25.34 -15.91 -8.68
C ARG A 469 25.11 -14.41 -8.77
N MET A 470 23.93 -13.94 -8.35
CA MET A 470 23.63 -12.50 -8.33
C MET A 470 24.49 -11.78 -7.29
N LEU A 471 24.66 -12.36 -6.09
CA LEU A 471 25.55 -11.83 -5.06
C LEU A 471 27.02 -11.88 -5.50
N HIS A 472 27.45 -12.96 -6.15
CA HIS A 472 28.79 -13.06 -6.72
C HIS A 472 29.04 -11.96 -7.75
N PHE A 473 28.11 -11.78 -8.70
CA PHE A 473 28.19 -10.71 -9.69
C PHE A 473 28.23 -9.31 -9.05
N ALA A 474 27.39 -9.05 -8.05
CA ALA A 474 27.39 -7.77 -7.33
C ALA A 474 28.76 -7.48 -6.69
N ASN A 475 29.36 -8.50 -6.06
CA ASN A 475 30.69 -8.39 -5.47
C ASN A 475 31.79 -8.18 -6.52
N GLU A 476 31.72 -8.88 -7.65
CA GLU A 476 32.67 -8.71 -8.75
C GLU A 476 32.62 -7.29 -9.34
N ILE A 477 31.42 -6.71 -9.51
CA ILE A 477 31.29 -5.34 -9.98
C ILE A 477 31.78 -4.35 -8.92
N HIS A 478 31.43 -4.55 -7.64
CA HIS A 478 31.89 -3.68 -6.56
C HIS A 478 33.43 -3.61 -6.49
N GLN A 479 34.12 -4.73 -6.66
CA GLN A 479 35.60 -4.77 -6.66
C GLN A 479 36.22 -4.02 -7.84
N ARG A 480 35.48 -3.80 -8.91
CA ARG A 480 35.92 -3.08 -10.12
C ARG A 480 35.56 -1.60 -10.11
N LEU A 481 34.88 -1.10 -9.07
CA LEU A 481 34.59 0.32 -8.95
C LEU A 481 35.86 1.13 -8.68
N ASP A 482 35.86 2.37 -9.15
CA ASP A 482 36.95 3.30 -8.88
C ASP A 482 37.03 3.62 -7.38
N PRO A 483 38.22 3.93 -6.82
CA PRO A 483 38.39 4.14 -5.38
C PRO A 483 37.43 5.17 -4.76
N GLU A 484 37.06 6.21 -5.50
CA GLU A 484 36.08 7.25 -5.12
C GLU A 484 34.62 6.80 -5.13
N ASN A 485 34.34 5.62 -5.70
CA ASN A 485 33.01 5.02 -5.77
C ASN A 485 32.85 3.82 -4.83
N GLN A 486 33.91 3.39 -4.12
CA GLN A 486 33.91 2.21 -3.25
C GLN A 486 33.05 2.34 -1.98
N ASP A 487 32.64 3.56 -1.61
CA ASP A 487 31.71 3.81 -0.49
C ASP A 487 30.24 3.86 -0.93
N LYS A 488 29.98 3.87 -2.24
CA LYS A 488 28.64 3.91 -2.84
C LYS A 488 28.04 2.50 -2.92
N GLN A 489 26.72 2.44 -3.10
CA GLN A 489 25.96 1.21 -3.00
C GLN A 489 25.66 0.60 -4.37
N LEU A 490 25.74 -0.73 -4.51
CA LEU A 490 25.22 -1.49 -5.64
C LEU A 490 24.02 -2.31 -5.17
N GLY A 491 22.88 -2.15 -5.86
CA GLY A 491 21.65 -2.78 -5.42
C GLY A 491 20.87 -3.49 -6.51
N PHE A 492 20.07 -4.44 -6.08
CA PHE A 492 19.17 -5.22 -6.94
C PHE A 492 17.86 -5.52 -6.22
N LEU A 493 16.84 -5.95 -6.97
CA LEU A 493 15.61 -6.46 -6.42
C LEU A 493 15.84 -7.93 -6.02
N VAL A 494 15.62 -8.25 -4.75
CA VAL A 494 15.49 -9.64 -4.28
C VAL A 494 14.10 -10.10 -4.70
N TYR A 495 14.04 -10.60 -5.94
CA TYR A 495 12.84 -10.74 -6.75
C TYR A 495 13.04 -11.89 -7.77
N GLY A 496 11.94 -12.49 -8.25
CA GLY A 496 11.97 -13.47 -9.33
C GLY A 496 12.98 -14.61 -9.09
N TRP A 497 13.93 -14.76 -10.01
CA TRP A 497 14.93 -15.83 -9.97
C TRP A 497 16.03 -15.65 -8.92
N GLN A 498 16.04 -14.55 -8.16
CA GLN A 498 17.00 -14.25 -7.10
C GLN A 498 16.32 -13.96 -5.74
N ILE A 499 15.13 -14.51 -5.52
CA ILE A 499 14.33 -14.23 -4.31
C ILE A 499 14.66 -15.13 -3.11
N GLU A 500 15.04 -16.38 -3.37
CA GLU A 500 15.38 -17.34 -2.32
C GLU A 500 16.68 -16.94 -1.63
N LEU A 501 16.87 -17.42 -0.39
CA LEU A 501 18.11 -17.15 0.35
C LEU A 501 19.30 -17.83 -0.34
N PRO A 502 20.49 -17.20 -0.32
CA PRO A 502 21.69 -17.82 -0.88
C PRO A 502 22.08 -19.06 -0.08
N GLU A 503 22.67 -20.04 -0.76
CA GLU A 503 23.23 -21.23 -0.13
C GLU A 503 24.44 -20.88 0.74
N THR A 504 25.43 -20.21 0.14
CA THR A 504 26.67 -19.83 0.85
C THR A 504 27.26 -18.49 0.43
N ALA A 505 26.80 -17.88 -0.68
CA ALA A 505 27.24 -16.55 -1.09
C ALA A 505 26.87 -15.47 -0.06
N LYS A 506 27.71 -14.44 0.04
CA LYS A 506 27.51 -13.32 0.97
C LYS A 506 27.61 -11.98 0.25
N PRO A 507 26.74 -11.01 0.55
CA PRO A 507 26.87 -9.65 0.03
C PRO A 507 28.13 -8.99 0.61
N GLY A 508 28.86 -8.26 -0.23
CA GLY A 508 29.92 -7.35 0.19
C GLY A 508 29.35 -6.10 0.90
N PRO A 509 30.20 -5.28 1.52
CA PRO A 509 29.77 -4.15 2.35
C PRO A 509 28.98 -3.07 1.60
N GLY A 510 29.19 -2.89 0.29
CA GLY A 510 28.40 -1.98 -0.56
C GLY A 510 27.32 -2.67 -1.39
N VAL A 511 26.97 -3.92 -1.06
CA VAL A 511 25.86 -4.63 -1.74
C VAL A 511 24.59 -4.54 -0.90
N THR A 512 23.53 -4.05 -1.52
CA THR A 512 22.22 -3.81 -0.91
C THR A 512 21.12 -4.48 -1.74
N GLY A 513 19.93 -4.66 -1.17
CA GLY A 513 18.83 -5.31 -1.87
C GLY A 513 17.46 -4.87 -1.37
N THR A 514 16.48 -4.83 -2.26
CA THR A 514 15.08 -4.58 -1.91
C THR A 514 14.28 -5.83 -2.18
N ILE A 515 13.69 -6.44 -1.15
CA ILE A 515 12.84 -7.61 -1.33
C ILE A 515 11.50 -7.21 -1.94
N CYS A 516 11.18 -7.84 -3.06
CA CYS A 516 9.94 -7.66 -3.79
C CYS A 516 9.36 -9.03 -4.09
N TYR A 517 8.23 -9.33 -3.47
CA TYR A 517 7.41 -10.48 -3.81
C TYR A 517 6.22 -9.95 -4.61
N MET A 518 5.91 -10.53 -5.77
CA MET A 518 4.85 -9.97 -6.60
C MET A 518 3.51 -10.10 -5.92
N ASP A 519 2.64 -9.13 -6.16
CA ASP A 519 1.33 -9.06 -5.52
C ASP A 519 0.46 -10.31 -5.74
N TRP A 520 0.65 -10.97 -6.89
CA TRP A 520 -0.08 -12.20 -7.21
C TRP A 520 0.57 -13.47 -6.69
N ASP A 521 1.81 -13.44 -6.16
CA ASP A 521 2.56 -14.64 -5.76
C ASP A 521 2.39 -14.97 -4.25
N TYR A 522 1.89 -14.05 -3.41
CA TYR A 522 1.68 -14.29 -1.96
C TYR A 522 0.31 -13.82 -1.43
N ASP A 523 0.04 -14.07 -0.14
CA ASP A 523 -1.27 -13.82 0.44
C ASP A 523 -1.42 -12.40 1.00
N HIS A 524 -2.04 -11.54 0.21
CA HIS A 524 -2.41 -10.17 0.60
C HIS A 524 -3.71 -10.06 1.39
N THR A 525 -4.40 -11.17 1.67
CA THR A 525 -5.70 -11.11 2.39
C THR A 525 -5.53 -10.87 3.89
N ARG A 526 -4.30 -11.02 4.41
CA ARG A 526 -3.98 -10.90 5.83
C ARG A 526 -2.53 -10.48 6.03
N PRO A 527 -2.13 -10.07 7.25
CA PRO A 527 -0.75 -9.73 7.56
C PRO A 527 0.26 -10.83 7.22
N MET A 528 1.47 -10.45 6.85
CA MET A 528 2.58 -11.37 6.56
C MET A 528 2.98 -12.20 7.80
N ASN A 529 2.72 -11.70 9.01
CA ASN A 529 2.96 -12.42 10.26
C ASN A 529 1.80 -13.32 10.74
N ASP A 530 0.75 -13.49 9.94
CA ASP A 530 -0.34 -14.42 10.25
C ASP A 530 0.12 -15.88 10.06
N PRO A 531 0.13 -16.71 11.11
CA PRO A 531 0.58 -18.10 11.05
C PRO A 531 -0.42 -19.03 10.33
N THR A 532 -1.54 -18.52 9.83
CA THR A 532 -2.55 -19.29 9.09
C THR A 532 -2.39 -19.21 7.57
N ALA A 533 -1.46 -18.39 7.05
CA ALA A 533 -1.14 -18.31 5.62
C ALA A 533 0.21 -18.96 5.28
N PRO A 534 0.23 -20.09 4.54
CA PRO A 534 1.47 -20.76 4.13
C PRO A 534 2.42 -19.87 3.29
N SER A 535 1.91 -19.17 2.27
CA SER A 535 2.71 -18.23 1.45
C SER A 535 3.35 -17.14 2.29
N ASN A 536 2.60 -16.53 3.21
CA ASN A 536 3.12 -15.46 4.08
C ASN A 536 4.20 -15.97 5.05
N LYS A 537 4.14 -17.23 5.51
CA LYS A 537 5.23 -17.83 6.29
C LYS A 537 6.52 -17.92 5.48
N LYS A 538 6.42 -18.35 4.22
CA LYS A 538 7.56 -18.39 3.29
C LYS A 538 8.10 -16.98 3.07
N PHE A 539 7.24 -16.01 2.78
CA PHE A 539 7.68 -14.63 2.58
C PHE A 539 8.34 -14.02 3.84
N LEU A 540 7.75 -14.22 5.02
CA LEU A 540 8.35 -13.76 6.29
C LEU A 540 9.71 -14.39 6.58
N ARG A 541 9.91 -15.67 6.22
CA ARG A 541 11.21 -16.34 6.30
C ARG A 541 12.23 -15.63 5.42
N LEU A 542 11.85 -15.30 4.17
CA LEU A 542 12.71 -14.59 3.23
C LEU A 542 13.05 -13.19 3.74
N VAL A 543 12.06 -12.41 4.20
CA VAL A 543 12.29 -11.07 4.76
C VAL A 543 13.29 -11.12 5.92
N LYS A 544 13.08 -12.04 6.87
CA LYS A 544 13.99 -12.22 8.02
C LYS A 544 15.37 -12.74 7.63
N GLY A 545 15.46 -13.61 6.63
CA GLY A 545 16.72 -14.17 6.17
C GLY A 545 17.57 -13.11 5.47
N TRP A 546 16.97 -12.39 4.51
CA TRP A 546 17.63 -11.30 3.81
C TRP A 546 18.02 -10.14 4.74
N GLY A 547 17.18 -9.79 5.71
CA GLY A 547 17.49 -8.76 6.70
C GLY A 547 18.67 -9.08 7.61
N LYS A 548 19.06 -10.37 7.72
CA LYS A 548 20.28 -10.78 8.44
C LYS A 548 21.52 -10.74 7.55
N LEU A 549 21.36 -10.76 6.23
CA LEU A 549 22.44 -10.84 5.26
C LEU A 549 22.85 -9.46 4.74
N LEU A 550 21.86 -8.63 4.40
CA LEU A 550 22.10 -7.34 3.77
C LEU A 550 22.40 -6.25 4.81
N PRO A 551 23.48 -5.46 4.64
CA PRO A 551 23.76 -4.30 5.50
C PRO A 551 22.66 -3.23 5.45
N MET A 552 22.02 -3.10 4.28
CA MET A 552 20.88 -2.22 4.04
C MET A 552 19.84 -3.01 3.26
N MET A 553 18.61 -3.05 3.77
CA MET A 553 17.52 -3.81 3.17
C MET A 553 16.34 -2.90 2.87
N GLY A 554 15.84 -3.01 1.65
CA GLY A 554 14.56 -2.45 1.24
C GLY A 554 13.42 -3.47 1.31
N TYR A 555 12.21 -2.97 1.48
CA TYR A 555 10.96 -3.72 1.35
C TYR A 555 10.07 -3.09 0.28
N TYR A 556 9.52 -3.93 -0.59
CA TYR A 556 8.66 -3.56 -1.69
C TYR A 556 7.25 -4.14 -1.51
N ASP A 557 6.20 -3.32 -1.63
CA ASP A 557 4.81 -3.80 -1.51
C ASP A 557 3.84 -3.10 -2.46
N TYR A 558 2.69 -3.74 -2.71
CA TYR A 558 1.64 -3.37 -3.65
C TYR A 558 0.30 -3.16 -2.92
N PRO A 559 0.00 -1.94 -2.43
CA PRO A 559 -1.18 -1.70 -1.60
C PRO A 559 -2.47 -1.45 -2.40
N THR A 560 -2.50 -1.76 -3.70
CA THR A 560 -3.59 -1.40 -4.63
C THR A 560 -3.87 -2.54 -5.60
N ASP A 561 -5.08 -2.57 -6.17
CA ASP A 561 -5.40 -3.57 -7.20
C ASP A 561 -4.64 -3.33 -8.51
N TYR A 562 -3.56 -4.07 -8.73
CA TYR A 562 -2.73 -3.97 -9.92
C TYR A 562 -3.41 -4.56 -11.18
N VAL A 563 -4.25 -5.59 -10.99
CA VAL A 563 -4.78 -6.37 -12.11
C VAL A 563 -6.12 -5.85 -12.61
N HIS A 564 -7.08 -5.57 -11.71
CA HIS A 564 -8.46 -5.22 -12.10
C HIS A 564 -8.87 -3.78 -11.79
N PHE A 565 -8.06 -3.06 -11.03
CA PHE A 565 -8.34 -1.70 -10.55
C PHE A 565 -9.58 -1.60 -9.63
N ALA A 566 -10.00 -2.71 -9.03
CA ALA A 566 -11.17 -2.83 -8.17
C ALA A 566 -10.92 -2.30 -6.75
N PRO A 567 -12.00 -2.04 -5.97
CA PRO A 567 -11.87 -1.78 -4.55
C PRO A 567 -11.18 -2.96 -3.86
N TYR A 568 -10.01 -2.71 -3.29
CA TYR A 568 -9.16 -3.74 -2.69
C TYR A 568 -8.76 -3.29 -1.30
N GLY A 569 -9.39 -3.85 -0.26
CA GLY A 569 -9.10 -3.41 1.11
C GLY A 569 -7.84 -4.09 1.65
N GLN A 570 -6.87 -3.29 2.09
CA GLN A 570 -5.57 -3.77 2.61
C GLN A 570 -5.21 -3.15 3.96
N VAL A 571 -6.09 -2.38 4.60
CA VAL A 571 -5.78 -1.60 5.82
C VAL A 571 -5.26 -2.49 6.96
N MET A 572 -5.80 -3.68 7.14
CA MET A 572 -5.42 -4.69 8.12
C MET A 572 -4.06 -5.31 7.84
N LYS A 573 -3.71 -5.51 6.57
CA LYS A 573 -2.37 -5.94 6.18
C LYS A 573 -1.38 -4.81 6.46
N LEU A 574 -1.65 -3.61 5.94
CA LEU A 574 -0.75 -2.46 6.00
C LEU A 574 -0.45 -2.02 7.45
N ARG A 575 -1.44 -2.05 8.34
CA ARG A 575 -1.25 -1.70 9.76
C ARG A 575 -0.31 -2.64 10.52
N GLU A 576 -0.17 -3.88 10.07
CA GLU A 576 0.71 -4.87 10.68
C GLU A 576 2.06 -4.92 9.95
N ASP A 577 2.04 -5.01 8.62
CA ASP A 577 3.22 -5.27 7.81
C ASP A 577 4.21 -4.11 7.81
N ILE A 578 3.75 -2.86 7.66
CA ILE A 578 4.67 -1.70 7.59
C ILE A 578 5.43 -1.51 8.92
N PRO A 579 4.77 -1.51 10.11
CA PRO A 579 5.49 -1.49 11.37
C PRO A 579 6.33 -2.76 11.60
N LEU A 580 5.89 -3.93 11.13
CA LEU A 580 6.64 -5.18 11.27
C LEU A 580 7.97 -5.13 10.52
N VAL A 581 7.99 -4.68 9.26
CA VAL A 581 9.24 -4.64 8.48
C VAL A 581 10.24 -3.64 9.08
N HIS A 582 9.75 -2.50 9.59
CA HIS A 582 10.55 -1.58 10.37
C HIS A 582 11.18 -2.26 11.61
N ASP A 583 10.38 -2.99 12.39
CA ASP A 583 10.88 -3.72 13.57
C ASP A 583 11.87 -4.85 13.22
N LEU A 584 11.80 -5.37 11.99
CA LEU A 584 12.74 -6.35 11.46
C LEU A 584 14.04 -5.71 10.92
N GLY A 585 14.18 -4.39 11.00
CA GLY A 585 15.39 -3.67 10.59
C GLY A 585 15.41 -3.24 9.12
N VAL A 586 14.29 -3.29 8.41
CA VAL A 586 14.20 -2.70 7.06
C VAL A 586 14.40 -1.19 7.15
N THR A 587 15.34 -0.69 6.36
CA THR A 587 15.72 0.73 6.36
C THR A 587 15.12 1.49 5.18
N CYS A 588 14.70 0.80 4.12
CA CYS A 588 14.21 1.41 2.90
C CYS A 588 12.82 0.87 2.51
N MET A 589 11.91 1.75 2.14
CA MET A 589 10.55 1.39 1.72
C MET A 589 10.33 1.80 0.27
N VAL A 590 9.83 0.87 -0.52
CA VAL A 590 9.31 1.17 -1.86
C VAL A 590 7.90 0.63 -1.91
N ILE A 591 6.94 1.53 -2.09
CA ILE A 591 5.55 1.14 -2.21
C ILE A 591 5.12 1.41 -3.63
N GLU A 592 4.65 0.40 -4.35
CA GLU A 592 4.16 0.56 -5.72
C GLU A 592 2.64 0.65 -5.73
N GLY A 593 2.13 1.69 -5.08
CA GLY A 593 0.71 1.98 -5.12
C GLY A 593 0.34 2.51 -6.49
N GLN A 594 -0.47 1.74 -7.22
CA GLN A 594 -0.97 2.16 -8.51
C GLN A 594 -1.83 3.41 -8.34
N PRO A 595 -1.73 4.39 -9.26
CA PRO A 595 -2.46 5.65 -9.20
C PRO A 595 -3.94 5.48 -9.61
N ILE A 596 -4.63 4.56 -8.94
CA ILE A 596 -6.05 4.22 -9.08
C ILE A 596 -6.85 4.78 -7.90
N GLN A 597 -6.76 6.10 -7.73
CA GLN A 597 -7.21 6.82 -6.52
C GLN A 597 -8.66 6.51 -6.14
N ALA A 598 -9.56 6.38 -7.12
CA ALA A 598 -10.97 6.16 -6.91
C ALA A 598 -11.28 4.87 -6.11
N THR A 599 -10.46 3.84 -6.23
CA THR A 599 -10.66 2.55 -5.57
C THR A 599 -9.64 2.23 -4.49
N SER A 600 -8.60 3.06 -4.33
CA SER A 600 -7.48 2.78 -3.43
C SER A 600 -7.04 3.93 -2.52
N ALA A 601 -7.73 5.09 -2.54
CA ALA A 601 -7.32 6.27 -1.76
C ALA A 601 -7.11 5.98 -0.26
N LEU A 602 -7.96 5.15 0.38
CA LEU A 602 -7.78 4.81 1.79
C LEU A 602 -6.46 4.04 2.03
N ASN A 603 -6.18 3.00 1.25
CA ASN A 603 -4.94 2.23 1.39
C ASN A 603 -3.71 3.12 1.17
N LEU A 604 -3.73 3.95 0.12
CA LEU A 604 -2.64 4.85 -0.21
C LEU A 604 -2.41 5.88 0.89
N TYR A 605 -3.48 6.43 1.46
CA TYR A 605 -3.39 7.36 2.59
C TYR A 605 -2.78 6.66 3.82
N ILE A 606 -3.31 5.51 4.25
CA ILE A 606 -2.74 4.76 5.39
C ILE A 606 -1.27 4.39 5.16
N CYS A 607 -0.93 3.91 3.98
CA CYS A 607 0.43 3.57 3.62
C CYS A 607 1.36 4.79 3.64
N SER A 608 0.88 5.96 3.20
CA SER A 608 1.65 7.20 3.20
C SER A 608 1.99 7.67 4.61
N ARG A 609 1.01 7.56 5.51
CA ARG A 609 1.11 7.93 6.91
C ARG A 609 2.12 7.03 7.65
N LEU A 610 1.99 5.71 7.50
CA LEU A 610 2.88 4.74 8.15
C LEU A 610 4.31 4.75 7.59
N GLN A 611 4.52 5.11 6.32
CA GLN A 611 5.87 5.30 5.77
C GLN A 611 6.62 6.48 6.40
N TYR A 612 5.90 7.52 6.83
CA TYR A 612 6.53 8.60 7.58
C TYR A 612 6.70 8.22 9.06
N ASP A 613 5.65 7.70 9.71
CA ASP A 613 5.66 7.35 11.13
C ASP A 613 4.90 6.04 11.41
N VAL A 614 5.65 4.96 11.64
CA VAL A 614 5.11 3.63 11.95
C VAL A 614 4.37 3.53 13.29
N LYS A 615 4.37 4.61 14.09
CA LYS A 615 3.67 4.67 15.39
C LYS A 615 2.27 5.27 15.29
N GLU A 616 1.85 5.75 14.12
CA GLU A 616 0.51 6.29 13.95
C GLU A 616 -0.57 5.21 14.15
N ASP A 617 -1.66 5.58 14.83
CA ASP A 617 -2.79 4.70 15.06
C ASP A 617 -3.68 4.66 13.81
N VAL A 618 -3.65 3.54 13.09
CA VAL A 618 -4.38 3.36 11.84
C VAL A 618 -5.90 3.48 12.01
N ASP A 619 -6.45 3.11 13.17
CA ASP A 619 -7.90 3.25 13.39
C ASP A 619 -8.29 4.74 13.45
N VAL A 620 -7.42 5.58 14.02
CA VAL A 620 -7.57 7.04 14.02
C VAL A 620 -7.46 7.61 12.61
N LEU A 621 -6.48 7.16 11.82
CA LEU A 621 -6.30 7.61 10.44
C LEU A 621 -7.48 7.21 9.54
N VAL A 622 -8.07 6.03 9.77
CA VAL A 622 -9.27 5.57 9.06
C VAL A 622 -10.46 6.48 9.37
N GLU A 623 -10.72 6.77 10.64
CA GLU A 623 -11.83 7.68 11.01
C GLU A 623 -11.56 9.12 10.53
N GLU A 624 -10.30 9.58 10.55
CA GLU A 624 -9.91 10.88 10.00
C GLU A 624 -10.20 10.97 8.50
N PHE A 625 -9.75 9.98 7.72
CA PHE A 625 -10.05 9.89 6.30
C PHE A 625 -11.56 9.87 6.06
N ILE A 626 -12.29 8.98 6.75
CA ILE A 626 -13.73 8.81 6.56
C ILE A 626 -14.47 10.12 6.83
N HIS A 627 -14.23 10.77 7.97
CA HIS A 627 -14.98 11.96 8.36
C HIS A 627 -14.57 13.21 7.61
N LYS A 628 -13.26 13.45 7.40
CA LYS A 628 -12.78 14.67 6.74
C LYS A 628 -12.93 14.60 5.22
N PHE A 629 -12.70 13.44 4.61
CA PHE A 629 -12.79 13.30 3.16
C PHE A 629 -14.23 13.10 2.67
N HIS A 630 -15.06 12.29 3.34
CA HIS A 630 -16.42 12.02 2.87
C HIS A 630 -17.50 12.92 3.50
N GLY A 631 -17.21 13.60 4.62
CA GLY A 631 -18.09 14.58 5.22
C GLY A 631 -19.51 14.02 5.45
N PRO A 632 -20.57 14.61 4.87
CA PRO A 632 -21.95 14.12 4.99
C PRO A 632 -22.16 12.66 4.57
N ALA A 633 -21.30 12.08 3.74
CA ALA A 633 -21.37 10.68 3.30
C ALA A 633 -20.47 9.73 4.12
N ALA A 634 -19.95 10.15 5.26
CA ALA A 634 -18.99 9.39 6.07
C ALA A 634 -19.46 7.94 6.36
N GLU A 635 -20.70 7.75 6.83
CA GLU A 635 -21.19 6.41 7.22
C GLU A 635 -21.28 5.41 6.05
N PRO A 636 -21.99 5.69 4.94
CA PRO A 636 -22.01 4.76 3.82
C PRO A 636 -20.62 4.57 3.21
N MET A 637 -19.77 5.60 3.19
CA MET A 637 -18.41 5.46 2.67
C MET A 637 -17.50 4.64 3.59
N ARG A 638 -17.68 4.69 4.91
CA ARG A 638 -17.04 3.76 5.86
C ARG A 638 -17.39 2.32 5.53
N ASN A 639 -18.67 2.05 5.31
CA ASN A 639 -19.15 0.72 4.94
C ASN A 639 -18.63 0.27 3.57
N TYR A 640 -18.46 1.18 2.61
CA TYR A 640 -17.83 0.89 1.33
C TYR A 640 -16.37 0.45 1.49
N TRP A 641 -15.54 1.26 2.17
CA TRP A 641 -14.11 0.95 2.32
C TRP A 641 -13.86 -0.31 3.15
N LEU A 642 -14.50 -0.40 4.32
CA LEU A 642 -14.33 -1.56 5.20
C LEU A 642 -15.10 -2.79 4.69
N GLY A 643 -16.09 -2.60 3.83
CA GLY A 643 -16.75 -3.67 3.08
C GLY A 643 -15.79 -4.32 2.09
N ALA A 644 -15.07 -3.53 1.30
CA ALA A 644 -14.04 -4.05 0.38
C ALA A 644 -12.95 -4.83 1.13
N GLU A 645 -12.56 -4.32 2.30
CA GLU A 645 -11.65 -5.02 3.20
C GLU A 645 -12.24 -6.31 3.77
N TYR A 646 -13.47 -6.30 4.27
CA TYR A 646 -14.14 -7.50 4.76
C TYR A 646 -14.17 -8.64 3.73
N TYR A 647 -14.52 -8.32 2.47
CA TYR A 647 -14.55 -9.32 1.40
C TYR A 647 -13.15 -9.83 1.06
N THR A 648 -12.13 -8.99 1.15
CA THR A 648 -10.72 -9.37 0.94
C THR A 648 -10.21 -10.24 2.10
N ALA A 649 -10.37 -9.78 3.34
CA ALA A 649 -9.84 -10.42 4.54
C ALA A 649 -10.55 -11.73 4.93
N THR A 650 -11.75 -11.98 4.39
CA THR A 650 -12.47 -13.26 4.59
C THR A 650 -12.27 -14.26 3.45
N LEU A 651 -11.33 -14.00 2.54
CA LEU A 651 -10.88 -15.00 1.57
C LEU A 651 -10.07 -16.10 2.25
N ARG A 652 -10.01 -17.27 1.61
CA ARG A 652 -9.04 -18.31 1.98
C ARG A 652 -7.60 -17.83 1.77
N PRO A 653 -6.60 -18.36 2.51
CA PRO A 653 -5.23 -17.96 2.28
C PRO A 653 -4.75 -18.41 0.90
N GLY A 654 -3.89 -17.59 0.32
CA GLY A 654 -3.17 -17.91 -0.91
C GLY A 654 -2.91 -16.71 -1.82
N PRO A 655 -2.21 -16.94 -2.94
CA PRO A 655 -1.92 -15.95 -3.98
C PRO A 655 -3.17 -15.35 -4.65
N ARG A 656 -2.96 -14.38 -5.53
CA ARG A 656 -3.99 -13.79 -6.43
C ARG A 656 -5.26 -13.30 -5.73
N ALA A 657 -5.13 -12.60 -4.62
CA ALA A 657 -6.28 -12.10 -3.85
C ALA A 657 -7.22 -11.21 -4.69
N GLN A 658 -6.67 -10.38 -5.58
CA GLN A 658 -7.43 -9.49 -6.48
C GLN A 658 -8.36 -10.26 -7.44
N ASP A 659 -7.88 -11.35 -8.04
CA ASP A 659 -8.71 -12.22 -8.90
C ASP A 659 -9.84 -12.86 -8.10
N ARG A 660 -9.53 -13.38 -6.90
CA ARG A 660 -10.48 -14.12 -6.07
C ARG A 660 -11.56 -13.21 -5.48
N MET A 661 -11.17 -12.01 -5.05
CA MET A 661 -12.06 -11.00 -4.49
C MET A 661 -13.06 -10.49 -5.54
N THR A 662 -12.59 -10.14 -6.74
CA THR A 662 -13.46 -9.59 -7.81
C THR A 662 -14.48 -10.59 -8.36
N ARG A 663 -14.32 -11.89 -8.05
CA ARG A 663 -15.25 -12.95 -8.42
C ARG A 663 -16.40 -13.15 -7.41
N ILE A 664 -16.49 -12.35 -6.35
CA ILE A 664 -17.55 -12.43 -5.34
C ILE A 664 -18.71 -11.49 -5.73
N PRO A 665 -19.87 -11.99 -6.22
CA PRO A 665 -20.96 -11.11 -6.65
C PRO A 665 -21.52 -10.28 -5.50
N ALA A 666 -21.64 -10.87 -4.31
CA ALA A 666 -22.15 -10.20 -3.10
C ALA A 666 -21.30 -8.98 -2.70
N MET A 667 -20.01 -8.95 -3.03
CA MET A 667 -19.18 -7.78 -2.81
C MET A 667 -19.65 -6.62 -3.69
N TRP A 668 -19.77 -6.84 -5.00
CA TRP A 668 -20.22 -5.82 -5.93
C TRP A 668 -21.61 -5.28 -5.57
N GLU A 669 -22.53 -6.16 -5.16
CA GLU A 669 -23.87 -5.76 -4.73
C GLU A 669 -23.83 -4.90 -3.45
N ALA A 670 -23.07 -5.31 -2.44
CA ALA A 670 -22.95 -4.58 -1.18
C ALA A 670 -22.32 -3.19 -1.39
N LEU A 671 -21.19 -3.13 -2.11
CA LEU A 671 -20.46 -1.89 -2.36
C LEU A 671 -21.28 -0.92 -3.23
N ASP A 672 -22.02 -1.42 -4.23
CA ASP A 672 -22.94 -0.60 -5.03
C ASP A 672 -24.06 0.00 -4.16
N GLY A 673 -24.59 -0.78 -3.20
CA GLY A 673 -25.58 -0.33 -2.23
C GLY A 673 -25.08 0.85 -1.38
N TYR A 674 -23.88 0.74 -0.82
CA TYR A 674 -23.29 1.82 -0.03
C TYR A 674 -23.01 3.08 -0.86
N LEU A 675 -22.53 2.94 -2.09
CA LEU A 675 -22.33 4.09 -2.98
C LEU A 675 -23.66 4.79 -3.31
N LYS A 676 -24.76 4.04 -3.52
CA LYS A 676 -26.09 4.63 -3.76
C LYS A 676 -26.61 5.43 -2.57
N GLU A 677 -26.37 4.94 -1.37
CA GLU A 677 -26.68 5.67 -0.14
C GLU A 677 -25.86 6.97 -0.04
N ALA A 678 -24.55 6.88 -0.28
CA ALA A 678 -23.67 8.06 -0.31
C ALA A 678 -24.11 9.10 -1.35
N GLU A 679 -24.42 8.65 -2.57
CA GLU A 679 -24.92 9.50 -3.67
C GLU A 679 -26.20 10.24 -3.27
N THR A 680 -27.11 9.54 -2.58
CA THR A 680 -28.36 10.13 -2.09
C THR A 680 -28.11 11.23 -1.07
N LEU A 681 -27.18 11.02 -0.13
CA LEU A 681 -26.85 12.00 0.91
C LEU A 681 -26.18 13.26 0.34
N VAL A 682 -25.38 13.13 -0.72
CA VAL A 682 -24.62 14.25 -1.28
C VAL A 682 -25.31 14.98 -2.45
N ALA A 683 -26.39 14.41 -2.99
CA ALA A 683 -27.05 14.90 -4.21
C ALA A 683 -27.44 16.39 -4.14
N ASN A 684 -27.98 16.82 -3.00
CA ASN A 684 -28.54 18.17 -2.81
C ASN A 684 -27.66 19.06 -1.91
N LEU A 685 -26.37 18.74 -1.76
CA LEU A 685 -25.47 19.57 -0.97
C LEU A 685 -25.28 20.95 -1.63
N PRO A 686 -25.14 22.02 -0.82
CA PRO A 686 -24.89 23.36 -1.33
C PRO A 686 -23.55 23.44 -2.06
N GLU A 687 -23.37 24.46 -2.91
CA GLU A 687 -22.21 24.58 -3.79
C GLU A 687 -20.86 24.63 -3.04
N ASN A 688 -20.83 25.24 -1.84
CA ASN A 688 -19.63 25.24 -0.98
C ASN A 688 -19.25 23.84 -0.43
N GLN A 689 -20.12 22.85 -0.61
CA GLN A 689 -19.90 21.44 -0.28
C GLN A 689 -19.86 20.52 -1.51
N LYS A 690 -19.83 21.09 -2.73
CA LYS A 690 -19.75 20.36 -4.00
C LYS A 690 -18.66 19.29 -4.01
N ARG A 691 -17.51 19.54 -3.35
CA ARG A 691 -16.41 18.57 -3.27
C ARG A 691 -16.83 17.20 -2.74
N PHE A 692 -17.78 17.11 -1.80
CA PHE A 692 -18.22 15.81 -1.26
C PHE A 692 -19.03 15.02 -2.30
N ARG A 693 -19.89 15.71 -3.07
CA ARG A 693 -20.60 15.12 -4.21
C ARG A 693 -19.62 14.62 -5.27
N ASP A 694 -18.62 15.44 -5.58
CA ASP A 694 -17.62 15.11 -6.60
C ASP A 694 -16.71 13.96 -6.16
N ARG A 695 -16.35 13.87 -4.88
CA ARG A 695 -15.61 12.72 -4.32
C ARG A 695 -16.42 11.43 -4.52
N VAL A 696 -17.67 11.39 -4.04
CA VAL A 696 -18.54 10.22 -4.21
C VAL A 696 -18.69 9.83 -5.70
N ALA A 697 -18.86 10.80 -6.59
CA ALA A 697 -18.91 10.56 -8.04
C ALA A 697 -17.60 9.97 -8.58
N PHE A 698 -16.44 10.44 -8.10
CA PHE A 698 -15.14 9.88 -8.47
C PHE A 698 -15.00 8.43 -8.01
N GLN A 699 -15.38 8.11 -6.77
CA GLN A 699 -15.39 6.73 -6.27
C GLN A 699 -16.35 5.84 -7.07
N ARG A 700 -17.54 6.35 -7.43
CA ARG A 700 -18.50 5.65 -8.29
C ARG A 700 -17.88 5.31 -9.64
N ASP A 701 -17.15 6.23 -10.27
CA ASP A 701 -16.52 5.97 -11.56
C ASP A 701 -15.44 4.90 -11.46
N GLY A 702 -14.62 4.91 -10.41
CA GLY A 702 -13.62 3.86 -10.18
C GLY A 702 -14.25 2.49 -9.94
N PHE A 703 -15.35 2.45 -9.18
CA PHE A 703 -16.13 1.24 -8.98
C PHE A 703 -16.69 0.69 -10.31
N GLU A 704 -17.31 1.52 -11.14
CA GLU A 704 -17.85 1.10 -12.43
C GLU A 704 -16.77 0.67 -13.43
N LEU A 705 -15.63 1.35 -13.43
CA LEU A 705 -14.46 0.99 -14.24
C LEU A 705 -14.09 -0.48 -14.00
N ALA A 706 -13.87 -0.85 -12.74
CA ALA A 706 -13.46 -2.20 -12.38
C ALA A 706 -14.60 -3.22 -12.54
N ARG A 707 -15.82 -2.88 -12.10
CA ARG A 707 -17.00 -3.77 -12.18
C ARG A 707 -17.28 -4.20 -13.62
N ARG A 708 -17.27 -3.25 -14.57
CA ARG A 708 -17.51 -3.52 -16.00
C ARG A 708 -16.40 -4.36 -16.62
N LYS A 709 -15.14 -4.04 -16.33
CA LYS A 709 -13.98 -4.84 -16.75
C LYS A 709 -14.10 -6.28 -16.26
N CYS A 710 -14.37 -6.48 -14.96
CA CYS A 710 -14.50 -7.80 -14.36
C CYS A 710 -15.69 -8.57 -14.90
N ALA A 711 -16.83 -7.91 -15.13
CA ALA A 711 -18.00 -8.55 -15.73
C ALA A 711 -17.71 -9.08 -17.14
N ILE A 712 -17.06 -8.27 -18.00
CA ILE A 712 -16.64 -8.72 -19.34
C ILE A 712 -15.62 -9.86 -19.24
N ARG A 713 -14.61 -9.71 -18.37
CA ARG A 713 -13.59 -10.74 -18.12
C ARG A 713 -14.26 -12.08 -17.80
N ASP A 714 -15.19 -12.08 -16.84
CA ASP A 714 -15.81 -13.30 -16.34
C ASP A 714 -16.86 -13.88 -17.28
N LEU A 715 -17.50 -13.07 -18.11
CA LEU A 715 -18.43 -13.55 -19.14
C LEU A 715 -17.68 -14.13 -20.34
N VAL A 716 -16.61 -13.48 -20.79
CA VAL A 716 -15.92 -13.82 -22.05
C VAL A 716 -14.84 -14.87 -21.84
N TYR A 717 -14.10 -14.80 -20.74
CA TYR A 717 -12.91 -15.61 -20.53
C TYR A 717 -13.10 -16.66 -19.44
N THR A 718 -12.47 -17.82 -19.66
CA THR A 718 -12.18 -18.79 -18.60
C THR A 718 -11.10 -18.22 -17.67
N ARG A 719 -10.85 -18.90 -16.56
CA ARG A 719 -9.78 -18.51 -15.62
C ARG A 719 -8.39 -18.58 -16.25
N GLN A 720 -8.18 -19.51 -17.19
CA GLN A 720 -6.95 -19.65 -17.98
C GLN A 720 -6.89 -18.66 -19.17
N LYS A 721 -7.66 -17.58 -19.11
CA LYS A 721 -7.72 -16.51 -20.14
C LYS A 721 -8.11 -17.02 -21.55
N ALA A 722 -8.64 -18.25 -21.66
CA ALA A 722 -9.19 -18.78 -22.90
C ALA A 722 -10.61 -18.24 -23.13
N VAL A 723 -11.02 -18.05 -24.39
CA VAL A 723 -12.38 -17.59 -24.70
C VAL A 723 -13.38 -18.72 -24.42
N LYS A 724 -14.48 -18.39 -23.73
CA LYS A 724 -15.58 -19.32 -23.56
C LYS A 724 -16.35 -19.47 -24.87
N PRO A 725 -16.54 -20.69 -25.41
CA PRO A 725 -17.19 -20.88 -26.71
C PRO A 725 -18.58 -20.25 -26.83
N HIS A 726 -19.36 -20.23 -25.75
CA HIS A 726 -20.72 -19.68 -25.70
C HIS A 726 -20.78 -18.18 -25.37
N ALA A 727 -19.63 -17.53 -25.14
CA ALA A 727 -19.61 -16.13 -24.73
C ALA A 727 -19.60 -15.14 -25.90
N LEU A 728 -19.46 -15.62 -27.13
CA LEU A 728 -19.46 -14.77 -28.33
C LEU A 728 -20.91 -14.51 -28.77
N THR A 729 -21.60 -13.63 -28.05
CA THR A 729 -23.02 -13.29 -28.25
C THR A 729 -23.19 -11.80 -28.51
N ALA A 730 -24.30 -11.42 -29.15
CA ALA A 730 -24.65 -10.01 -29.38
C ALA A 730 -24.77 -9.23 -28.05
N GLU A 731 -25.27 -9.86 -26.99
CA GLU A 731 -25.36 -9.25 -25.66
C GLU A 731 -23.97 -8.92 -25.08
N ASN A 732 -23.00 -9.83 -25.21
CA ASN A 732 -21.64 -9.58 -24.73
C ASN A 732 -20.88 -8.59 -25.61
N ARG A 733 -21.21 -8.51 -26.90
CA ARG A 733 -20.75 -7.42 -27.77
C ARG A 733 -21.25 -6.07 -27.28
N GLN A 734 -22.56 -5.92 -27.08
CA GLN A 734 -23.15 -4.68 -26.58
C GLN A 734 -22.48 -4.22 -25.28
N ARG A 735 -22.25 -5.15 -24.34
CA ARG A 735 -21.53 -4.86 -23.09
C ARG A 735 -20.13 -4.29 -23.33
N ALA A 736 -19.37 -4.86 -24.27
CA ALA A 736 -18.02 -4.41 -24.59
C ALA A 736 -18.02 -3.02 -25.28
N GLU A 737 -18.96 -2.78 -26.20
CA GLU A 737 -19.14 -1.50 -26.89
C GLU A 737 -19.59 -0.40 -25.92
N ASP A 738 -20.57 -0.69 -25.06
CA ASP A 738 -21.03 0.22 -24.01
C ASP A 738 -19.88 0.58 -23.06
N TYR A 739 -19.05 -0.41 -22.71
CA TYR A 739 -17.90 -0.16 -21.86
C TYR A 739 -16.84 0.68 -22.56
N GLN A 740 -16.54 0.42 -23.84
CA GLN A 740 -15.62 1.23 -24.64
C GLN A 740 -16.08 2.70 -24.68
N LYS A 741 -17.37 2.92 -24.95
CA LYS A 741 -17.97 4.25 -24.98
C LYS A 741 -17.90 4.92 -23.60
N TRP A 742 -18.25 4.19 -22.54
CA TRP A 742 -18.20 4.68 -21.17
C TRP A 742 -16.77 5.09 -20.75
N ILE A 743 -15.75 4.32 -21.13
CA ILE A 743 -14.34 4.65 -20.88
C ILE A 743 -13.97 5.97 -21.56
N ALA A 744 -14.33 6.14 -22.83
CA ALA A 744 -14.01 7.36 -23.58
C ALA A 744 -14.66 8.59 -22.94
N THR A 745 -15.95 8.52 -22.60
CA THR A 745 -16.68 9.61 -21.94
C THR A 745 -16.11 9.92 -20.56
N THR A 746 -15.82 8.90 -19.76
CA THR A 746 -15.31 9.09 -18.39
C THR A 746 -13.89 9.63 -18.38
N ARG A 747 -13.03 9.17 -19.30
CA ARG A 747 -11.67 9.72 -19.48
C ARG A 747 -11.72 11.20 -19.85
N GLN A 748 -12.62 11.61 -20.74
CA GLN A 748 -12.76 13.01 -21.13
C GLN A 748 -13.18 13.89 -19.95
N ARG A 749 -14.13 13.44 -19.11
CA ARG A 749 -14.58 14.17 -17.92
C ARG A 749 -13.44 14.42 -16.93
N HIS A 750 -12.61 13.42 -16.67
CA HIS A 750 -11.50 13.53 -15.71
C HIS A 750 -10.23 14.18 -16.30
N ALA A 751 -10.20 14.45 -17.61
CA ALA A 751 -9.13 15.18 -18.28
C ALA A 751 -9.48 16.67 -18.54
N ALA A 752 -10.68 17.12 -18.18
CA ALA A 752 -11.14 18.47 -18.49
C ALA A 752 -10.62 19.55 -17.52
N ASP A 753 -10.19 19.15 -16.31
CA ASP A 753 -9.57 20.02 -15.30
C ASP A 753 -8.44 19.25 -14.60
N ASP A 754 -7.25 19.31 -15.20
CA ASP A 754 -6.05 18.59 -14.77
C ASP A 754 -5.58 18.94 -13.34
N SER A 755 -6.13 19.99 -12.74
CA SER A 755 -5.77 20.45 -11.39
C SER A 755 -6.78 20.03 -10.32
N TYR A 756 -8.05 19.85 -10.70
CA TYR A 756 -9.12 19.52 -9.76
C TYR A 756 -9.24 18.01 -9.55
N TRP A 757 -9.47 17.26 -10.63
CA TRP A 757 -9.64 15.81 -10.56
C TRP A 757 -8.29 15.11 -10.59
N PRO A 758 -8.04 14.11 -9.74
CA PRO A 758 -7.00 13.14 -10.04
C PRO A 758 -7.38 12.32 -11.29
N PRO A 759 -6.39 11.82 -12.05
CA PRO A 759 -6.68 10.90 -13.13
C PRO A 759 -7.36 9.64 -12.58
N LEU A 760 -8.42 9.17 -13.24
CA LEU A 760 -9.08 7.90 -12.87
C LEU A 760 -8.16 6.70 -13.12
N LEU A 761 -7.37 6.77 -14.20
CA LEU A 761 -6.28 5.87 -14.55
C LEU A 761 -5.17 6.69 -15.24
N PRO A 762 -3.90 6.28 -15.12
CA PRO A 762 -2.83 6.73 -16.00
C PRO A 762 -3.08 6.41 -17.46
N VAL A 763 -2.41 7.16 -18.34
CA VAL A 763 -2.45 6.95 -19.79
C VAL A 763 -2.10 5.52 -20.19
N HIS A 764 -1.08 4.91 -19.59
CA HIS A 764 -0.66 3.54 -19.92
C HIS A 764 -1.73 2.50 -19.55
N TYR A 765 -2.49 2.70 -18.48
CA TYR A 765 -3.59 1.80 -18.12
C TYR A 765 -4.82 1.99 -19.00
N TYR A 766 -5.09 3.19 -19.50
CA TYR A 766 -6.10 3.37 -20.55
C TYR A 766 -5.75 2.64 -21.85
N SER A 767 -4.47 2.58 -22.22
CA SER A 767 -4.00 1.79 -23.37
C SER A 767 -4.21 0.29 -23.13
N SER A 768 -3.83 -0.22 -21.95
CA SER A 768 -4.09 -1.62 -21.56
C SER A 768 -5.59 -1.97 -21.59
N LEU A 769 -6.44 -1.08 -21.09
CA LEU A 769 -7.88 -1.27 -21.07
C LEU A 769 -8.48 -1.25 -22.48
N SER A 770 -8.04 -0.32 -23.33
CA SER A 770 -8.44 -0.26 -24.74
C SER A 770 -8.05 -1.54 -25.49
N ASN A 771 -6.85 -2.07 -25.23
CA ASN A 771 -6.37 -3.33 -25.81
C ASN A 771 -7.20 -4.53 -25.33
N PHE A 772 -7.56 -4.56 -24.04
CA PHE A 772 -8.45 -5.59 -23.51
C PHE A 772 -9.82 -5.60 -24.21
N VAL A 773 -10.48 -4.44 -24.28
CA VAL A 773 -11.81 -4.32 -24.90
C VAL A 773 -11.73 -4.57 -26.41
N GLY A 774 -10.76 -3.97 -27.10
CA GLY A 774 -10.54 -4.21 -28.53
C GLY A 774 -10.22 -5.68 -28.84
N GLY A 775 -9.48 -6.36 -27.97
CA GLY A 775 -9.22 -7.79 -28.07
C GLY A 775 -10.48 -8.64 -27.94
N VAL A 776 -11.45 -8.24 -27.11
CA VAL A 776 -12.77 -8.89 -27.01
C VAL A 776 -13.58 -8.66 -28.28
N LEU A 777 -13.68 -7.41 -28.76
CA LEU A 777 -14.42 -7.06 -29.98
C LEU A 777 -13.87 -7.79 -31.21
N LYS A 778 -12.55 -7.84 -31.39
CA LYS A 778 -11.91 -8.58 -32.49
C LYS A 778 -12.28 -10.07 -32.50
N LYS A 779 -12.43 -10.70 -31.33
CA LYS A 779 -12.86 -12.11 -31.21
C LYS A 779 -14.34 -12.28 -31.58
N LEU A 780 -15.20 -11.32 -31.20
CA LEU A 780 -16.61 -11.30 -31.59
C LEU A 780 -16.76 -11.08 -33.10
N ASP A 781 -15.95 -10.21 -33.70
CA ASP A 781 -15.92 -9.97 -35.15
C ASP A 781 -15.53 -11.24 -35.91
N ALA A 782 -14.47 -11.92 -35.45
CA ALA A 782 -14.03 -13.18 -36.03
C ALA A 782 -15.07 -14.30 -35.94
N ALA A 783 -16.00 -14.21 -34.97
CA ALA A 783 -17.13 -15.14 -34.82
C ALA A 783 -18.40 -14.71 -35.57
N GLY A 784 -18.37 -13.61 -36.33
CA GLY A 784 -19.51 -13.14 -37.13
C GLY A 784 -20.67 -12.61 -36.29
N VAL A 785 -20.43 -12.22 -35.04
CA VAL A 785 -21.47 -11.60 -34.20
C VAL A 785 -21.69 -10.17 -34.70
N PRO A 786 -22.88 -9.78 -35.19
CA PRO A 786 -23.11 -8.44 -35.75
C PRO A 786 -23.00 -7.35 -34.68
N SER A 787 -22.63 -6.13 -35.09
CA SER A 787 -22.69 -4.95 -34.22
C SER A 787 -24.12 -4.65 -33.81
N ALA A 788 -24.33 -4.03 -32.65
CA ALA A 788 -25.65 -3.50 -32.31
C ALA A 788 -26.07 -2.32 -33.20
N SER A 789 -25.10 -1.73 -33.93
CA SER A 789 -25.32 -0.68 -34.94
C SER A 789 -25.57 -1.21 -36.35
N ASP A 790 -25.40 -2.52 -36.58
CA ASP A 790 -25.68 -3.22 -37.84
C ASP A 790 -27.06 -3.88 -37.76
#